data_AF-A0A2T4T560-F1
#
_entry.id   AF-A0A2T4T560-F1
#
_cell.length_a   1.000
_cell.length_b   1.000
_cell.length_c   1.000
_cell.angle_alpha   90.00
_cell.angle_beta   90.00
_cell.angle_gamma   90.00
#
_symmetry.space_group_name_H-M   'P 1'
#
loop_
_entity.id
_entity.type
_entity.pdbx_description
1 polymer ?
#
loop_
_entity_poly.entity_id
_entity_poly.type
_entity_poly.pdbx_seq_one_letter_code
_entity_poly.pdbx_strand_id
1 'polypeptide(L)'
;MSICKKVLAKPSGITLEQHTTDVVSEAMSICDSLPATCDKYQKIVGKDLRKRIEISALYHDIGKENIKWQTACQADYVDYCRWREEHSEVTAKDIADYLFHEGGKHLRACGIRHELVSLEKKMQYIPMPVSVAIAAHHTKLGLSFKDRWIQEGHKDIWNKIESVSNEIIESEDLNRVAASAYEYDGVRGMLQLADHRASAKEDGESLPVITPFEYVFPFSEKRGIQKLVEEHWKEELLLVRAPTGAGKTDASLLWALKQIENKRADRLIIAMPTRFTSNALSVNVSKTLSATGLYHSSAWFAKYNNNVENGSSSLAYALKELDMARLLETPITVCTIDHLLMSLTLTREDHHLINFNMANSCLVIDEADFYDDFTQANINFLLTILSYWHVPVLIMSASLPESVIRSYKKTGYHVTDILEDKSDYNRVRFAIESIFDYNILSDLDRVIEKAIESGNAIFYMNTVDNAIKLYRYVVKKVEDGGSRLPILLYHSRFTELDKLNKENQLLSALGKDAWQNGMAGGIAILTQIGEMSINISADMMVSEICPIDRLTQRAGRLCRFDAKKIGQLYVVCPQKKSNLYPAPYGSYDRKDKIWKSCSALDKTVSSLVTGEYSMNILINILNSVYNDKIPFTIKARDNAETLRSYFIYNWLIRPREKTDKEDIDTNFWKSRDIEVQSFVFVREPSYPSFRNYSSFYKFKLENAIELPLYLVDKGRKLHRIDTKSIKIGEYNIENIDVVRDGFYLDDIGVNLIDEEGDVFL
;
A
#
# COMPACT_ATOMS: atom_id res chain seq x y z
N MET A 1 -5.64 23.99 -48.41
CA MET A 1 -5.56 24.37 -46.99
C MET A 1 -4.13 24.57 -46.57
N SER A 2 -3.88 25.65 -45.82
CA SER A 2 -2.55 26.17 -45.52
C SER A 2 -1.84 25.32 -44.47
N ILE A 3 -0.57 24.97 -44.74
CA ILE A 3 0.40 24.58 -43.72
C ILE A 3 0.38 25.61 -42.59
N CYS A 4 0.40 25.16 -41.32
CA CYS A 4 0.54 26.07 -40.19
C CYS A 4 1.92 26.74 -40.28
N LYS A 5 1.97 28.07 -40.38
CA LYS A 5 3.23 28.83 -40.46
C LYS A 5 4.00 28.83 -39.13
N LYS A 6 3.36 28.46 -38.03
CA LYS A 6 3.96 28.40 -36.69
C LYS A 6 4.53 27.01 -36.43
N VAL A 7 5.55 26.94 -35.58
CA VAL A 7 6.14 25.68 -35.10
C VAL A 7 5.12 25.00 -34.19
N LEU A 8 4.75 23.76 -34.50
CA LEU A 8 3.75 22.99 -33.76
C LEU A 8 4.41 22.14 -32.67
N ALA A 9 3.73 21.94 -31.54
CA ALA A 9 4.08 20.95 -30.53
C ALA A 9 3.23 19.68 -30.64
N LYS A 10 2.02 19.78 -31.17
CA LYS A 10 1.06 18.66 -31.28
C LYS A 10 0.33 18.67 -32.64
N PRO A 11 -0.09 17.49 -33.14
CA PRO A 11 -0.94 17.36 -34.32
C PRO A 11 -2.31 18.05 -34.21
N SER A 12 -2.76 18.41 -33.02
CA SER A 12 -4.01 19.16 -32.80
C SER A 12 -3.92 20.64 -33.19
N GLY A 13 -2.72 21.16 -33.48
CA GLY A 13 -2.48 22.56 -33.84
C GLY A 13 -1.94 23.43 -32.70
N ILE A 14 -1.73 22.85 -31.53
CA ILE A 14 -1.06 23.53 -30.40
C ILE A 14 0.37 23.87 -30.82
N THR A 15 0.75 25.14 -30.64
CA THR A 15 2.08 25.63 -31.00
C THR A 15 3.11 25.24 -29.95
N LEU A 16 4.37 25.15 -30.36
CA LEU A 16 5.47 24.88 -29.44
C LEU A 16 5.60 25.93 -28.34
N GLU A 17 5.40 27.21 -28.69
CA GLU A 17 5.40 28.33 -27.74
C GLU A 17 4.28 28.21 -26.70
N GLN A 18 3.07 27.86 -27.14
CA GLN A 18 1.92 27.68 -26.26
C GLN A 18 2.20 26.55 -25.26
N HIS A 19 2.54 25.37 -25.77
CA HIS A 19 2.81 24.20 -24.94
C HIS A 19 3.94 24.46 -23.94
N THR A 20 5.06 25.06 -24.38
CA THR A 20 6.17 25.40 -23.48
C THR A 20 5.72 26.33 -22.35
N THR A 21 4.88 27.33 -22.67
CA THR A 21 4.33 28.27 -21.67
C THR A 21 3.42 27.54 -20.68
N ASP A 22 2.58 26.64 -21.17
CA ASP A 22 1.65 25.86 -20.32
C ASP A 22 2.42 24.93 -19.38
N VAL A 23 3.47 24.24 -19.87
CA VAL A 23 4.33 23.38 -19.05
C VAL A 23 5.10 24.18 -18.00
N VAL A 24 5.64 25.35 -18.36
CA VAL A 24 6.32 26.24 -17.39
C VAL A 24 5.33 26.74 -16.33
N SER A 25 4.13 27.14 -16.74
CA SER A 25 3.08 27.59 -15.81
C SER A 25 2.69 26.50 -14.83
N GLU A 26 2.45 25.26 -15.30
CA GLU A 26 2.17 24.12 -14.43
C GLU A 26 3.34 23.83 -13.48
N ALA A 27 4.57 23.80 -14.00
CA ALA A 27 5.76 23.58 -13.19
C ALA A 27 5.89 24.61 -12.05
N MET A 28 5.65 25.89 -12.35
CA MET A 28 5.72 26.95 -11.34
C MET A 28 4.60 26.82 -10.31
N SER A 29 3.37 26.52 -10.75
CA SER A 29 2.23 26.28 -9.86
C SER A 29 2.47 25.09 -8.93
N ILE A 30 3.08 24.00 -9.41
CA ILE A 30 3.42 22.84 -8.56
C ILE A 30 4.45 23.26 -7.50
N CYS A 31 5.47 24.02 -7.88
CA CYS A 31 6.47 24.52 -6.93
C CYS A 31 5.85 25.47 -5.88
N ASP A 32 4.90 26.32 -6.27
CA ASP A 32 4.21 27.23 -5.34
C ASP A 32 3.37 26.48 -4.30
N SER A 33 2.83 25.32 -4.68
CA SER A 33 2.09 24.43 -3.76
C SER A 33 3.00 23.61 -2.82
N LEU A 34 4.33 23.61 -3.03
CA LEU A 34 5.30 22.77 -2.31
C LEU A 34 6.51 23.59 -1.79
N PRO A 35 6.28 24.61 -0.94
CA PRO A 35 7.34 25.50 -0.50
C PRO A 35 8.41 24.80 0.34
N ALA A 36 8.06 23.81 1.18
CA ALA A 36 9.05 23.11 2.00
C ALA A 36 9.99 22.24 1.14
N THR A 37 9.47 21.66 0.06
CA THR A 37 10.23 20.88 -0.93
C THR A 37 11.32 21.73 -1.59
N CYS A 38 10.98 22.95 -2.04
CA CYS A 38 11.95 23.86 -2.63
C CYS A 38 13.03 24.29 -1.62
N ASP A 39 12.62 24.64 -0.39
CA ASP A 39 13.54 25.02 0.70
C ASP A 39 14.48 23.85 1.05
N LYS A 40 13.95 22.63 1.15
CA LYS A 40 14.69 21.40 1.45
C LYS A 40 15.67 21.04 0.34
N TYR A 41 15.26 21.14 -0.92
CA TYR A 41 16.14 20.90 -2.06
C TYR A 41 17.32 21.89 -2.09
N GLN A 42 17.06 23.17 -1.84
CA GLN A 42 18.12 24.17 -1.73
C GLN A 42 19.09 23.87 -0.57
N LYS A 43 18.59 23.34 0.56
CA LYS A 43 19.41 22.97 1.72
C LYS A 43 20.28 21.73 1.47
N ILE A 44 19.73 20.68 0.85
CA ILE A 44 20.42 19.41 0.62
C ILE A 44 21.34 19.49 -0.59
N VAL A 45 20.86 20.02 -1.71
CA VAL A 45 21.56 20.05 -3.00
C VAL A 45 22.40 21.32 -3.17
N GLY A 46 22.06 22.40 -2.46
CA GLY A 46 22.73 23.69 -2.61
C GLY A 46 22.36 24.43 -3.90
N LYS A 47 21.27 24.03 -4.56
CA LYS A 47 20.82 24.53 -5.87
C LYS A 47 19.34 24.81 -5.86
N ASP A 48 18.91 25.74 -6.71
CA ASP A 48 17.52 26.14 -6.83
C ASP A 48 16.72 25.13 -7.68
N LEU A 49 15.77 24.43 -7.04
CA LEU A 49 14.89 23.47 -7.70
C LEU A 49 13.98 24.14 -8.73
N ARG A 50 13.36 25.26 -8.36
CA ARG A 50 12.41 26.00 -9.20
C ARG A 50 13.08 26.41 -10.50
N LYS A 51 14.28 26.97 -10.42
CA LYS A 51 15.07 27.35 -11.60
C LYS A 51 15.43 26.15 -12.48
N ARG A 52 15.77 25.01 -11.88
CA ARG A 52 16.11 23.79 -12.65
C ARG A 52 14.89 23.25 -13.39
N ILE A 53 13.73 23.21 -12.74
CA ILE A 53 12.48 22.76 -13.37
C ILE A 53 12.08 23.72 -14.47
N GLU A 54 12.13 25.05 -14.23
CA GLU A 54 11.85 26.07 -15.25
C GLU A 54 12.71 25.87 -16.50
N ILE A 55 14.05 25.73 -16.34
CA ILE A 55 14.97 25.48 -17.46
C ILE A 55 14.63 24.17 -18.16
N SER A 56 14.26 23.12 -17.41
CA SER A 56 13.87 21.84 -17.98
C SER A 56 12.59 21.95 -18.82
N ALA A 57 11.58 22.66 -18.32
CA ALA A 57 10.31 22.91 -19.00
C ALA A 57 10.52 23.77 -20.26
N LEU A 58 11.38 24.79 -20.21
CA LEU A 58 11.70 25.62 -21.37
C LEU A 58 12.38 24.85 -22.50
N TYR A 59 13.17 23.81 -22.18
CA TYR A 59 14.03 23.14 -23.15
C TYR A 59 13.68 21.69 -23.47
N HIS A 60 12.73 21.05 -22.77
CA HIS A 60 12.42 19.64 -23.02
C HIS A 60 12.01 19.37 -24.47
N ASP A 61 11.31 20.32 -25.08
CA ASP A 61 10.60 20.15 -26.34
C ASP A 61 11.15 20.94 -27.54
N ILE A 62 12.22 21.72 -27.38
CA ILE A 62 12.82 22.52 -28.47
C ILE A 62 13.32 21.68 -29.66
N GLY A 63 13.54 20.38 -29.44
CA GLY A 63 13.86 19.44 -30.50
C GLY A 63 12.73 19.26 -31.50
N LYS A 64 11.48 19.62 -31.12
CA LYS A 64 10.34 19.65 -32.02
C LYS A 64 10.53 20.64 -33.17
N GLU A 65 11.39 21.66 -33.04
CA GLU A 65 11.74 22.57 -34.15
C GLU A 65 12.51 21.88 -35.30
N ASN A 66 12.97 20.63 -35.11
CA ASN A 66 13.67 19.89 -36.15
C ASN A 66 12.80 19.83 -37.43
N ILE A 67 13.41 20.11 -38.58
CA ILE A 67 12.71 20.19 -39.87
C ILE A 67 11.94 18.90 -40.18
N LYS A 68 12.56 17.73 -39.97
CA LYS A 68 11.93 16.43 -40.25
C LYS A 68 10.76 16.16 -39.31
N TRP A 69 10.89 16.53 -38.04
CA TRP A 69 9.81 16.43 -37.05
C TRP A 69 8.66 17.40 -37.40
N GLN A 70 8.95 18.66 -37.71
CA GLN A 70 7.93 19.65 -38.08
C GLN A 70 7.20 19.30 -39.36
N THR A 71 7.90 18.83 -40.40
CA THR A 71 7.25 18.38 -41.63
C THR A 71 6.24 17.25 -41.35
N ALA A 72 6.61 16.29 -40.48
CA ALA A 72 5.72 15.23 -40.07
C ALA A 72 4.52 15.74 -39.25
N CYS A 73 4.76 16.58 -38.23
CA CYS A 73 3.71 17.14 -37.39
C CYS A 73 2.72 18.01 -38.19
N GLN A 74 3.21 18.82 -39.14
CA GLN A 74 2.37 19.62 -40.01
C GLN A 74 1.53 18.75 -40.96
N ALA A 75 2.08 17.63 -41.46
CA ALA A 75 1.31 16.68 -42.23
C ALA A 75 0.19 16.03 -41.39
N ASP A 76 0.51 15.63 -40.16
CA ASP A 76 -0.50 15.11 -39.21
C ASP A 76 -1.56 16.17 -38.86
N TYR A 77 -1.17 17.44 -38.72
CA TYR A 77 -2.11 18.55 -38.50
C TYR A 77 -3.04 18.79 -39.69
N VAL A 78 -2.53 18.71 -40.92
CA VAL A 78 -3.37 18.81 -42.12
C VAL A 78 -4.38 17.67 -42.16
N ASP A 79 -3.97 16.46 -41.82
CA ASP A 79 -4.87 15.31 -41.75
C ASP A 79 -5.92 15.48 -40.63
N TYR A 80 -5.53 16.02 -39.47
CA TYR A 80 -6.44 16.40 -38.40
C TYR A 80 -7.46 17.45 -38.85
N CYS A 81 -7.04 18.51 -39.56
CA CYS A 81 -7.94 19.53 -40.08
C CYS A 81 -8.97 18.96 -41.06
N ARG A 82 -8.54 18.07 -41.98
CA ARG A 82 -9.48 17.39 -42.90
C ARG A 82 -10.50 16.56 -42.13
N TRP A 83 -10.03 15.78 -41.15
CA TRP A 83 -10.91 14.99 -40.30
C TRP A 83 -11.93 15.88 -39.55
N ARG A 84 -11.49 17.03 -39.03
CA ARG A 84 -12.34 18.03 -38.37
C ARG A 84 -13.37 18.68 -39.29
N GLU A 85 -13.08 18.81 -40.58
CA GLU A 85 -14.03 19.33 -41.58
C GLU A 85 -15.11 18.31 -41.94
N GLU A 86 -14.73 17.03 -42.00
CA GLU A 86 -15.65 15.91 -42.24
C GLU A 86 -16.55 15.60 -41.03
N HIS A 87 -16.14 16.02 -39.82
CA HIS A 87 -16.84 15.76 -38.57
C HIS A 87 -17.07 17.07 -37.79
N SER A 88 -18.09 17.83 -38.18
CA SER A 88 -18.41 19.15 -37.64
C SER A 88 -18.99 19.13 -36.20
N GLU A 89 -19.66 18.05 -35.81
CA GLU A 89 -20.21 17.83 -34.46
C GLU A 89 -19.41 16.76 -33.70
N VAL A 90 -18.18 17.08 -33.32
CA VAL A 90 -17.30 16.18 -32.55
C VAL A 90 -17.13 16.63 -31.10
N THR A 91 -17.22 15.68 -30.19
CA THR A 91 -16.92 15.89 -28.77
C THR A 91 -15.41 15.92 -28.55
N ALA A 92 -14.96 16.42 -27.39
CA ALA A 92 -13.54 16.35 -27.00
C ALA A 92 -13.01 14.89 -27.01
N LYS A 93 -13.88 13.92 -26.72
CA LYS A 93 -13.54 12.51 -26.74
C LYS A 93 -13.27 12.00 -28.16
N ASP A 94 -14.10 12.39 -29.14
CA ASP A 94 -13.91 11.96 -30.53
C ASP A 94 -12.56 12.48 -31.09
N ILE A 95 -12.17 13.70 -30.68
CA ILE A 95 -10.87 14.29 -30.99
C ILE A 95 -9.74 13.47 -30.38
N ALA A 96 -9.85 13.14 -29.09
CA ALA A 96 -8.84 12.35 -28.39
C ALA A 96 -8.70 10.93 -28.99
N ASP A 97 -9.82 10.27 -29.30
CA ASP A 97 -9.85 8.94 -29.92
C ASP A 97 -9.21 8.99 -31.33
N TYR A 98 -9.52 10.00 -32.15
CA TYR A 98 -8.84 10.20 -33.43
C TYR A 98 -7.34 10.42 -33.24
N LEU A 99 -6.93 11.33 -32.35
CA LEU A 99 -5.51 11.64 -32.13
C LEU A 99 -4.72 10.43 -31.63
N PHE A 100 -5.36 9.55 -30.85
CA PHE A 100 -4.76 8.32 -30.34
C PHE A 100 -4.57 7.25 -31.43
N HIS A 101 -5.60 7.00 -32.25
CA HIS A 101 -5.56 5.94 -33.25
C HIS A 101 -4.92 6.38 -34.58
N GLU A 102 -5.39 7.50 -35.13
CA GLU A 102 -5.08 7.98 -36.47
C GLU A 102 -4.13 9.19 -36.45
N GLY A 103 -4.14 9.98 -35.37
CA GLY A 103 -3.24 11.11 -35.18
C GLY A 103 -1.79 10.67 -35.04
N GLY A 104 -0.88 11.49 -35.58
CA GLY A 104 0.56 11.29 -35.39
C GLY A 104 1.18 10.18 -36.25
N LYS A 105 0.49 9.70 -37.31
CA LYS A 105 1.02 8.63 -38.17
C LYS A 105 2.33 9.02 -38.84
N HIS A 106 2.46 10.28 -39.28
CA HIS A 106 3.67 10.79 -39.90
C HIS A 106 4.77 10.97 -38.85
N LEU A 107 4.42 11.44 -37.65
CA LEU A 107 5.34 11.53 -36.51
C LEU A 107 5.91 10.17 -36.11
N ARG A 108 5.09 9.10 -36.07
CA ARG A 108 5.57 7.74 -35.79
C ARG A 108 6.55 7.23 -36.84
N ALA A 109 6.36 7.61 -38.10
CA ALA A 109 7.23 7.22 -39.21
C ALA A 109 8.51 8.08 -39.35
N CYS A 110 8.56 9.28 -38.76
CA CYS A 110 9.67 10.20 -38.98
C CYS A 110 10.99 9.76 -38.32
N GLY A 111 10.93 8.90 -37.30
CA GLY A 111 12.10 8.37 -36.60
C GLY A 111 12.90 9.41 -35.82
N ILE A 112 12.32 10.57 -35.49
CA ILE A 112 12.97 11.62 -34.70
C ILE A 112 12.49 11.57 -33.25
N ARG A 113 13.46 11.58 -32.33
CA ARG A 113 13.25 11.72 -30.89
C ARG A 113 13.58 13.15 -30.48
N HIS A 114 12.55 13.97 -30.40
CA HIS A 114 12.71 15.40 -30.12
C HIS A 114 13.41 15.64 -28.79
N GLU A 115 13.23 14.78 -27.79
CA GLU A 115 13.91 14.89 -26.49
C GLU A 115 15.44 14.79 -26.63
N LEU A 116 15.94 13.96 -27.54
CA LEU A 116 17.37 13.79 -27.78
C LEU A 116 17.92 14.94 -28.62
N VAL A 117 17.14 15.41 -29.60
CA VAL A 117 17.48 16.62 -30.39
C VAL A 117 17.52 17.86 -29.48
N SER A 118 16.64 17.96 -28.49
CA SER A 118 16.68 19.01 -27.46
C SER A 118 18.02 18.99 -26.72
N LEU A 119 18.51 17.81 -26.35
CA LEU A 119 19.80 17.64 -25.69
C LEU A 119 20.98 17.96 -26.61
N GLU A 120 20.97 17.54 -27.87
CA GLU A 120 22.01 17.92 -28.83
C GLU A 120 22.20 19.44 -28.91
N LYS A 121 21.08 20.18 -28.88
CA LYS A 121 21.10 21.66 -28.91
C LYS A 121 21.58 22.28 -27.59
N LYS A 122 21.20 21.73 -26.44
CA LYS A 122 21.30 22.43 -25.14
C LYS A 122 22.18 21.80 -24.09
N MET A 123 22.49 20.50 -24.14
CA MET A 123 23.12 19.74 -23.06
C MET A 123 24.45 20.34 -22.56
N GLN A 124 25.19 21.06 -23.41
CA GLN A 124 26.43 21.77 -23.04
C GLN A 124 26.21 23.04 -22.19
N TYR A 125 25.00 23.59 -22.20
CA TYR A 125 24.62 24.85 -21.53
C TYR A 125 23.72 24.64 -20.31
N ILE A 126 23.23 23.42 -20.07
CA ILE A 126 22.31 23.10 -18.98
C ILE A 126 22.94 22.09 -18.01
N PRO A 127 22.54 22.09 -16.73
CA PRO A 127 23.03 21.12 -15.75
C PRO A 127 22.70 19.68 -16.14
N MET A 128 23.50 18.73 -15.64
CA MET A 128 23.28 17.31 -15.90
C MET A 128 21.93 16.78 -15.37
N PRO A 129 21.44 17.16 -14.16
CA PRO A 129 20.10 16.77 -13.71
C PRO A 129 18.98 17.22 -14.66
N VAL A 130 19.11 18.43 -15.22
CA VAL A 130 18.16 18.96 -16.22
C VAL A 130 18.26 18.18 -17.53
N SER A 131 19.48 17.83 -17.94
CA SER A 131 19.70 17.00 -19.14
C SER A 131 19.07 15.61 -19.00
N VAL A 132 19.21 14.99 -17.83
CA VAL A 132 18.59 13.68 -17.54
C VAL A 132 17.07 13.78 -17.51
N ALA A 133 16.51 14.83 -16.90
CA ALA A 133 15.06 15.06 -16.91
C ALA A 133 14.51 15.12 -18.33
N ILE A 134 15.16 15.88 -19.23
CA ILE A 134 14.79 15.96 -20.65
C ILE A 134 14.98 14.60 -21.34
N ALA A 135 16.08 13.88 -21.10
CA ALA A 135 16.28 12.53 -21.67
C ALA A 135 15.18 11.54 -21.26
N ALA A 136 14.66 11.67 -20.05
CA ALA A 136 13.76 10.72 -19.43
C ALA A 136 12.27 11.06 -19.59
N HIS A 137 11.89 12.28 -20.00
CA HIS A 137 10.49 12.73 -19.92
C HIS A 137 9.48 11.86 -20.69
N HIS A 138 9.89 11.20 -21.79
CA HIS A 138 9.07 10.19 -22.50
C HIS A 138 9.17 8.76 -21.96
N THR A 139 9.71 8.58 -20.76
CA THR A 139 9.93 7.28 -20.10
C THR A 139 10.88 6.34 -20.86
N LYS A 140 11.83 6.88 -21.64
CA LYS A 140 12.71 6.09 -22.53
C LYS A 140 14.19 6.07 -22.10
N LEU A 141 14.47 6.47 -20.86
CA LEU A 141 15.78 6.32 -20.23
C LEU A 141 15.86 4.99 -19.47
N GLY A 142 16.30 3.94 -20.15
CA GLY A 142 16.44 2.60 -19.57
C GLY A 142 17.25 1.68 -20.47
N LEU A 143 17.83 0.62 -19.88
CA LEU A 143 18.73 -0.32 -20.56
C LEU A 143 18.08 -1.08 -21.73
N SER A 144 16.74 -1.15 -21.76
CA SER A 144 15.98 -1.71 -22.89
C SER A 144 15.99 -0.82 -24.14
N PHE A 145 16.32 0.47 -23.99
CA PHE A 145 16.39 1.43 -25.09
C PHE A 145 17.82 1.72 -25.56
N LYS A 146 18.86 1.25 -24.85
CA LYS A 146 20.27 1.55 -25.14
C LYS A 146 20.64 1.36 -26.61
N ASP A 147 20.36 0.18 -27.16
CA ASP A 147 20.73 -0.16 -28.54
C ASP A 147 20.05 0.76 -29.55
N ARG A 148 18.79 1.13 -29.28
CA ARG A 148 18.04 2.06 -30.10
C ARG A 148 18.63 3.47 -30.09
N TRP A 149 19.02 4.00 -28.92
CA TRP A 149 19.69 5.31 -28.85
C TRP A 149 20.98 5.33 -29.65
N ILE A 150 21.77 4.24 -29.61
CA ILE A 150 23.02 4.10 -30.36
C ILE A 150 22.75 4.05 -31.87
N GLN A 151 21.77 3.24 -32.31
CA GLN A 151 21.37 3.12 -33.71
C GLN A 151 20.83 4.44 -34.29
N GLU A 152 20.14 5.24 -33.47
CA GLU A 152 19.61 6.54 -33.84
C GLU A 152 20.67 7.67 -33.79
N GLY A 153 21.94 7.36 -33.47
CA GLY A 153 23.06 8.30 -33.53
C GLY A 153 23.33 9.07 -32.23
N HIS A 154 22.65 8.75 -31.12
CA HIS A 154 22.74 9.48 -29.85
C HIS A 154 23.66 8.78 -28.82
N LYS A 155 24.69 8.06 -29.30
CA LYS A 155 25.64 7.30 -28.48
C LYS A 155 26.38 8.17 -27.45
N ASP A 156 26.78 9.38 -27.84
CA ASP A 156 27.57 10.26 -26.97
C ASP A 156 26.74 10.77 -25.78
N ILE A 157 25.46 11.07 -26.00
CA ILE A 157 24.52 11.46 -24.93
C ILE A 157 24.32 10.28 -23.98
N TRP A 158 24.08 9.08 -24.51
CA TRP A 158 23.94 7.87 -23.69
C TRP A 158 25.18 7.64 -22.83
N ASN A 159 26.36 7.63 -23.43
CA ASN A 159 27.63 7.38 -22.74
C ASN A 159 27.88 8.42 -21.63
N LYS A 160 27.48 9.67 -21.83
CA LYS A 160 27.61 10.72 -20.82
C LYS A 160 26.69 10.49 -19.62
N ILE A 161 25.43 10.08 -19.85
CA ILE A 161 24.50 9.72 -18.77
C ILE A 161 24.97 8.45 -18.05
N GLU A 162 25.40 7.44 -18.79
CA GLU A 162 25.92 6.17 -18.27
C GLU A 162 27.18 6.39 -17.43
N SER A 163 28.10 7.26 -17.86
CA SER A 163 29.29 7.63 -17.09
C SER A 163 28.94 8.26 -15.75
N VAL A 164 27.94 9.14 -15.69
CA VAL A 164 27.46 9.75 -14.45
C VAL A 164 26.84 8.69 -13.54
N SER A 165 26.04 7.78 -14.11
CA SER A 165 25.47 6.66 -13.37
C SER A 165 26.55 5.80 -12.72
N ASN A 166 27.56 5.40 -13.51
CA ASN A 166 28.62 4.50 -13.09
C ASN A 166 29.52 5.15 -12.03
N GLU A 167 29.87 6.44 -12.17
CA GLU A 167 30.70 7.14 -11.17
C GLU A 167 30.07 7.10 -9.77
N ILE A 168 28.74 7.27 -9.69
CA ILE A 168 28.02 7.22 -8.42
C ILE A 168 27.92 5.78 -7.89
N ILE A 169 27.66 4.80 -8.77
CA ILE A 169 27.61 3.38 -8.39
C ILE A 169 28.97 2.89 -7.86
N GLU A 170 30.06 3.22 -8.55
CA GLU A 170 31.44 2.83 -8.21
C GLU A 170 31.93 3.46 -6.89
N SER A 171 31.25 4.50 -6.39
CA SER A 171 31.59 5.09 -5.09
C SER A 171 31.31 4.16 -3.91
N GLU A 172 30.44 3.14 -4.10
CA GLU A 172 29.92 2.22 -3.07
C GLU A 172 29.30 2.92 -1.83
N ASP A 173 29.11 4.23 -1.89
CA ASP A 173 28.54 5.05 -0.81
C ASP A 173 27.04 5.25 -1.03
N LEU A 174 26.25 4.52 -0.24
CA LEU A 174 24.79 4.57 -0.32
C LEU A 174 24.24 5.98 -0.03
N ASN A 175 24.89 6.78 0.82
CA ASN A 175 24.47 8.15 1.09
C ASN A 175 24.67 9.02 -0.16
N ARG A 176 25.82 8.89 -0.84
CA ARG A 176 26.08 9.57 -2.11
C ARG A 176 25.09 9.17 -3.20
N VAL A 177 24.74 7.89 -3.30
CA VAL A 177 23.71 7.39 -4.22
C VAL A 177 22.35 8.03 -3.88
N ALA A 178 21.93 7.99 -2.62
CA ALA A 178 20.64 8.54 -2.19
C ALA A 178 20.55 10.06 -2.43
N ALA A 179 21.62 10.81 -2.14
CA ALA A 179 21.68 12.25 -2.40
C ALA A 179 21.62 12.56 -3.90
N SER A 180 22.31 11.76 -4.74
CA SER A 180 22.27 11.90 -6.20
C SER A 180 20.88 11.57 -6.76
N ALA A 181 20.25 10.49 -6.28
CA ALA A 181 18.88 10.14 -6.64
C ALA A 181 17.92 11.30 -6.31
N TYR A 182 17.99 11.86 -5.09
CA TYR A 182 17.15 13.00 -4.69
C TYR A 182 17.33 14.23 -5.60
N GLU A 183 18.57 14.57 -5.95
CA GLU A 183 18.86 15.70 -6.84
C GLU A 183 18.25 15.52 -8.24
N TYR A 184 18.42 14.34 -8.83
CA TYR A 184 18.00 14.04 -10.20
C TYR A 184 16.50 13.76 -10.30
N ASP A 185 15.94 12.99 -9.37
CA ASP A 185 14.53 12.62 -9.32
C ASP A 185 13.64 13.85 -9.18
N GLY A 186 14.07 14.87 -8.42
CA GLY A 186 13.33 16.10 -8.24
C GLY A 186 13.07 16.86 -9.54
N VAL A 187 14.07 17.00 -10.41
CA VAL A 187 13.87 17.68 -11.71
C VAL A 187 13.16 16.75 -12.69
N ARG A 188 13.54 15.47 -12.71
CA ARG A 188 13.00 14.45 -13.62
C ARG A 188 11.50 14.23 -13.44
N GLY A 189 11.08 13.93 -12.22
CA GLY A 189 9.69 13.63 -11.90
C GLY A 189 8.78 14.85 -12.03
N MET A 190 9.24 16.02 -11.58
CA MET A 190 8.45 17.24 -11.63
C MET A 190 8.23 17.76 -13.06
N LEU A 191 9.24 17.62 -13.94
CA LEU A 191 9.08 17.93 -15.37
C LEU A 191 8.01 17.02 -16.00
N GLN A 192 8.08 15.71 -15.76
CA GLN A 192 7.09 14.76 -16.28
C GLN A 192 5.69 15.06 -15.77
N LEU A 193 5.55 15.38 -14.48
CA LEU A 193 4.28 15.75 -13.90
C LEU A 193 3.72 17.02 -14.54
N ALA A 194 4.55 18.06 -14.71
CA ALA A 194 4.14 19.32 -15.33
C ALA A 194 3.72 19.14 -16.80
N ASP A 195 4.51 18.38 -17.59
CA ASP A 195 4.23 18.10 -18.99
C ASP A 195 2.91 17.32 -19.17
N HIS A 196 2.72 16.25 -18.39
CA HIS A 196 1.48 15.47 -18.43
C HIS A 196 0.26 16.32 -18.03
N ARG A 197 0.39 17.18 -17.01
CA ARG A 197 -0.70 18.06 -16.57
C ARG A 197 -1.02 19.14 -17.59
N ALA A 198 -0.01 19.81 -18.15
CA ALA A 198 -0.21 20.81 -19.21
C ALA A 198 -0.89 20.17 -20.42
N SER A 199 -0.40 19.02 -20.85
CA SER A 199 -0.99 18.27 -21.96
C SER A 199 -2.45 17.90 -21.72
N ALA A 200 -2.80 17.42 -20.53
CA ALA A 200 -4.19 17.11 -20.21
C ALA A 200 -5.10 18.35 -20.17
N LYS A 201 -4.61 19.51 -19.70
CA LYS A 201 -5.38 20.77 -19.73
C LYS A 201 -5.62 21.26 -21.15
N GLU A 202 -4.60 21.18 -22.00
CA GLU A 202 -4.68 21.53 -23.41
C GLU A 202 -5.72 20.68 -24.16
N ASP A 203 -5.84 19.41 -23.79
CA ASP A 203 -6.83 18.48 -24.34
C ASP A 203 -8.24 18.67 -23.73
N GLY A 204 -8.42 19.70 -22.88
CA GLY A 204 -9.71 20.06 -22.27
C GLY A 204 -10.11 19.16 -21.10
N GLU A 205 -9.17 18.37 -20.56
CA GLU A 205 -9.47 17.47 -19.46
C GLU A 205 -9.46 18.21 -18.11
N SER A 206 -10.42 17.87 -17.25
CA SER A 206 -10.37 18.30 -15.85
C SER A 206 -9.30 17.53 -15.09
N LEU A 207 -8.53 18.24 -14.26
CA LEU A 207 -7.46 17.67 -13.43
C LEU A 207 -7.71 17.96 -11.95
N PRO A 208 -7.33 17.02 -11.06
CA PRO A 208 -7.28 17.29 -9.63
C PRO A 208 -6.30 18.44 -9.33
N VAL A 209 -6.74 19.32 -8.43
CA VAL A 209 -5.94 20.43 -7.91
C VAL A 209 -4.98 19.90 -6.85
N ILE A 210 -3.75 20.39 -6.84
CA ILE A 210 -2.77 20.10 -5.78
C ILE A 210 -3.07 21.06 -4.63
N THR A 211 -3.67 20.54 -3.56
CA THR A 211 -4.01 21.31 -2.36
C THR A 211 -3.00 21.09 -1.25
N PRO A 212 -2.77 22.10 -0.39
CA PRO A 212 -1.92 21.94 0.79
C PRO A 212 -2.59 21.01 1.82
N PHE A 213 -1.78 20.50 2.74
CA PHE A 213 -2.28 19.77 3.91
C PHE A 213 -2.99 20.71 4.87
N GLU A 214 -4.20 20.34 5.29
CA GLU A 214 -4.98 21.03 6.31
C GLU A 214 -5.58 20.00 7.26
N TYR A 215 -5.52 20.23 8.57
CA TYR A 215 -6.17 19.38 9.57
C TYR A 215 -6.66 20.22 10.74
N VAL A 216 -7.90 19.97 11.16
CA VAL A 216 -8.50 20.58 12.35
C VAL A 216 -8.82 19.47 13.34
N PHE A 217 -8.25 19.56 14.54
CA PHE A 217 -8.48 18.56 15.59
C PHE A 217 -9.95 18.59 16.04
N PRO A 218 -10.68 17.45 15.98
CA PRO A 218 -12.14 17.47 16.11
C PRO A 218 -12.65 17.38 17.56
N PHE A 219 -11.78 17.24 18.56
CA PHE A 219 -12.17 17.04 19.95
C PHE A 219 -11.83 18.23 20.84
N SER A 220 -12.58 18.40 21.93
CA SER A 220 -12.33 19.47 22.92
C SER A 220 -11.04 19.27 23.72
N GLU A 221 -10.63 18.01 23.92
CA GLU A 221 -9.43 17.66 24.69
C GLU A 221 -8.57 16.62 23.98
N LYS A 222 -7.25 16.79 24.12
CA LYS A 222 -6.24 15.87 23.61
C LYS A 222 -5.94 14.77 24.62
N ARG A 223 -5.82 13.53 24.14
CA ARG A 223 -5.41 12.34 24.90
C ARG A 223 -3.89 12.31 25.10
N GLY A 224 -3.41 11.42 25.97
CA GLY A 224 -1.98 11.31 26.31
C GLY A 224 -1.07 11.19 25.10
N ILE A 225 -1.33 10.24 24.18
CA ILE A 225 -0.53 10.08 22.97
C ILE A 225 -0.55 11.31 22.05
N GLN A 226 -1.69 12.00 21.94
CA GLN A 226 -1.83 13.20 21.12
C GLN A 226 -0.98 14.36 21.67
N LYS A 227 -0.85 14.46 23.00
CA LYS A 227 0.05 15.41 23.66
C LYS A 227 1.52 15.03 23.47
N LEU A 228 1.85 13.74 23.61
CA LEU A 228 3.22 13.23 23.45
C LEU A 228 3.80 13.52 22.06
N VAL A 229 3.04 13.26 21.00
CA VAL A 229 3.52 13.52 19.63
C VAL A 229 3.71 15.01 19.33
N GLU A 230 2.93 15.89 19.97
CA GLU A 230 3.07 17.35 19.86
C GLU A 230 4.24 17.90 20.69
N GLU A 231 4.66 17.21 21.75
CA GLU A 231 5.82 17.59 22.55
C GLU A 231 7.12 17.17 21.86
N HIS A 232 7.12 15.97 21.28
CA HIS A 232 8.31 15.33 20.70
C HIS A 232 8.39 15.39 19.17
N TRP A 233 7.61 16.26 18.52
CA TRP A 233 7.58 16.37 17.05
C TRP A 233 8.94 16.67 16.41
N LYS A 234 9.89 17.26 17.15
CA LYS A 234 11.23 17.62 16.63
C LYS A 234 12.12 16.42 16.36
N GLU A 235 11.84 15.28 17.00
CA GLU A 235 12.58 14.04 16.75
C GLU A 235 12.51 13.66 15.26
N GLU A 236 13.59 13.13 14.72
CA GLU A 236 13.63 12.68 13.32
C GLU A 236 12.89 11.35 13.13
N LEU A 237 13.03 10.44 14.10
CA LEU A 237 12.29 9.21 14.18
C LEU A 237 11.64 9.09 15.56
N LEU A 238 10.32 9.25 15.60
CA LEU A 238 9.53 9.14 16.82
C LEU A 238 8.92 7.74 16.93
N LEU A 239 9.27 7.01 17.99
CA LEU A 239 8.67 5.71 18.29
C LEU A 239 7.61 5.87 19.36
N VAL A 240 6.40 5.38 19.11
CA VAL A 240 5.31 5.50 20.07
C VAL A 240 4.60 4.17 20.27
N ARG A 241 4.53 3.74 21.54
CA ARG A 241 3.72 2.59 21.95
C ARG A 241 2.38 3.08 22.49
N ALA A 242 1.30 2.64 21.87
CA ALA A 242 -0.04 2.95 22.36
C ALA A 242 -1.07 1.87 22.04
N PRO A 243 -1.95 1.53 23.01
CA PRO A 243 -2.98 0.54 22.80
C PRO A 243 -3.98 0.99 21.74
N THR A 244 -4.66 0.02 21.14
CA THR A 244 -5.72 0.28 20.19
C THR A 244 -6.81 1.14 20.84
N GLY A 245 -7.28 2.17 20.13
CA GLY A 245 -8.27 3.11 20.66
C GLY A 245 -7.70 4.30 21.45
N ALA A 246 -6.38 4.39 21.64
CA ALA A 246 -5.73 5.55 22.28
C ALA A 246 -5.85 6.86 21.48
N GLY A 247 -6.31 6.81 20.22
CA GLY A 247 -6.39 7.95 19.31
C GLY A 247 -5.15 8.12 18.43
N LYS A 248 -4.52 7.01 18.02
CA LYS A 248 -3.33 6.97 17.15
C LYS A 248 -3.53 7.74 15.85
N THR A 249 -4.70 7.61 15.22
CA THR A 249 -5.03 8.31 13.97
C THR A 249 -4.98 9.83 14.12
N ASP A 250 -5.63 10.42 15.12
CA ASP A 250 -5.52 11.87 15.32
C ASP A 250 -4.12 12.28 15.78
N ALA A 251 -3.40 11.42 16.51
CA ALA A 251 -2.02 11.67 16.89
C ALA A 251 -1.10 11.76 15.66
N SER A 252 -1.25 10.88 14.67
CA SER A 252 -0.47 10.98 13.43
C SER A 252 -0.77 12.25 12.64
N LEU A 253 -2.05 12.65 12.57
CA LEU A 253 -2.47 13.89 11.90
C LEU A 253 -1.93 15.14 12.62
N LEU A 254 -1.99 15.19 13.96
CA LEU A 254 -1.41 16.27 14.75
C LEU A 254 0.11 16.36 14.60
N TRP A 255 0.79 15.21 14.61
CA TRP A 255 2.24 15.15 14.40
C TRP A 255 2.62 15.66 12.99
N ALA A 256 1.89 15.23 11.97
CA ALA A 256 2.09 15.67 10.59
C ALA A 256 1.87 17.18 10.43
N LEU A 257 0.81 17.72 11.04
CA LEU A 257 0.55 19.15 11.09
C LEU A 257 1.77 19.91 11.63
N LYS A 258 2.40 19.42 12.71
CA LYS A 258 3.62 20.03 13.25
C LYS A 258 4.80 19.94 12.30
N GLN A 259 5.00 18.83 11.57
CA GLN A 259 6.07 18.73 10.58
C GLN A 259 5.88 19.75 9.45
N ILE A 260 4.65 19.92 8.97
CA ILE A 260 4.31 20.76 7.82
C ILE A 260 4.34 22.24 8.20
N GLU A 261 3.76 22.63 9.35
CA GLU A 261 3.83 24.00 9.89
C GLU A 261 5.28 24.49 10.06
N ASN A 262 6.21 23.57 10.31
CA ASN A 262 7.63 23.86 10.51
C ASN A 262 8.50 23.57 9.27
N LYS A 263 7.88 23.45 8.08
CA LYS A 263 8.57 23.25 6.79
C LYS A 263 9.52 22.04 6.74
N ARG A 264 9.21 20.96 7.46
CA ARG A 264 9.98 19.69 7.39
C ARG A 264 9.43 18.73 6.34
N ALA A 265 8.20 18.96 5.89
CA ALA A 265 7.50 18.22 4.84
C ALA A 265 6.39 19.11 4.25
N ASP A 266 5.89 18.78 3.06
CA ASP A 266 4.67 19.38 2.49
C ASP A 266 3.43 18.47 2.58
N ARG A 267 3.66 17.17 2.84
CA ARG A 267 2.64 16.11 2.74
C ARG A 267 2.79 15.07 3.84
N LEU A 268 1.74 14.29 4.05
CA LEU A 268 1.70 13.15 4.96
C LEU A 268 1.50 11.84 4.19
N ILE A 269 2.33 10.84 4.47
CA ILE A 269 2.13 9.46 4.04
C ILE A 269 1.83 8.62 5.27
N ILE A 270 0.76 7.82 5.23
CA ILE A 270 0.46 6.80 6.24
C ILE A 270 0.57 5.42 5.59
N ALA A 271 1.64 4.71 5.92
CA ALA A 271 1.89 3.35 5.48
C ALA A 271 1.27 2.35 6.46
N MET A 272 0.44 1.45 5.92
CA MET A 272 -0.27 0.42 6.67
C MET A 272 0.24 -0.98 6.30
N PRO A 273 0.04 -1.98 7.18
CA PRO A 273 0.48 -3.34 6.91
C PRO A 273 -0.43 -4.12 5.98
N THR A 274 -1.70 -3.75 5.80
CA THR A 274 -2.60 -4.46 4.89
C THR A 274 -3.48 -3.49 4.10
N ARG A 275 -3.92 -3.90 2.90
CA ARG A 275 -4.88 -3.13 2.07
C ARG A 275 -6.17 -2.82 2.82
N PHE A 276 -6.64 -3.80 3.59
CA PHE A 276 -7.84 -3.70 4.41
C PHE A 276 -7.74 -2.58 5.46
N THR A 277 -6.61 -2.52 6.19
CA THR A 277 -6.36 -1.45 7.16
C THR A 277 -6.22 -0.07 6.49
N SER A 278 -5.66 0.00 5.27
CA SER A 278 -5.59 1.24 4.48
C SER A 278 -6.97 1.76 4.11
N ASN A 279 -7.88 0.89 3.66
CA ASN A 279 -9.27 1.23 3.36
C ASN A 279 -9.98 1.84 4.56
N ALA A 280 -9.98 1.11 5.69
CA ALA A 280 -10.66 1.54 6.90
C ALA A 280 -10.12 2.88 7.43
N LEU A 281 -8.79 3.06 7.41
CA LEU A 281 -8.17 4.30 7.84
C LEU A 281 -8.53 5.47 6.91
N SER A 282 -8.43 5.29 5.59
CA SER A 282 -8.78 6.34 4.62
C SER A 282 -10.22 6.81 4.75
N VAL A 283 -11.17 5.89 4.98
CA VAL A 283 -12.58 6.26 5.23
C VAL A 283 -12.70 7.12 6.48
N ASN A 284 -11.99 6.79 7.56
CA ASN A 284 -12.04 7.58 8.79
C ASN A 284 -11.39 8.96 8.63
N VAL A 285 -10.21 9.01 8.02
CA VAL A 285 -9.44 10.23 7.75
C VAL A 285 -10.23 11.18 6.84
N SER A 286 -10.89 10.64 5.81
CA SER A 286 -11.70 11.44 4.86
C SER A 286 -12.92 12.10 5.51
N LYS A 287 -13.40 11.65 6.68
CA LYS A 287 -14.50 12.30 7.41
C LYS A 287 -14.08 13.60 8.10
N THR A 288 -12.80 13.72 8.41
CA THR A 288 -12.23 14.83 9.20
C THR A 288 -11.42 15.83 8.38
N LEU A 289 -11.24 15.57 7.08
CA LEU A 289 -10.29 16.26 6.20
C LEU A 289 -10.92 16.65 4.87
N SER A 290 -10.45 17.76 4.28
CA SER A 290 -10.93 18.30 3.01
C SER A 290 -10.46 17.51 1.78
N ALA A 291 -9.29 16.86 1.84
CA ALA A 291 -8.76 16.00 0.78
C ALA A 291 -7.89 14.86 1.34
N THR A 292 -8.05 13.63 0.82
CA THR A 292 -7.26 12.47 1.22
C THR A 292 -7.08 11.56 0.00
N GLY A 293 -5.85 11.14 -0.30
CA GLY A 293 -5.53 10.09 -1.26
C GLY A 293 -5.55 8.72 -0.60
N LEU A 294 -6.07 7.73 -1.31
CA LEU A 294 -5.99 6.32 -0.94
C LEU A 294 -5.32 5.57 -2.09
N TYR A 295 -4.27 4.81 -1.80
CA TYR A 295 -3.62 4.00 -2.83
C TYR A 295 -3.24 2.59 -2.37
N HIS A 296 -3.80 1.61 -3.09
CA HIS A 296 -3.45 0.20 -3.16
C HIS A 296 -4.27 -0.41 -4.31
N SER A 297 -4.07 -1.68 -4.66
CA SER A 297 -4.74 -2.32 -5.81
C SER A 297 -6.28 -2.24 -5.77
N SER A 298 -6.90 -2.24 -4.58
CA SER A 298 -8.36 -2.09 -4.42
C SER A 298 -8.87 -0.67 -4.17
N ALA A 299 -8.01 0.37 -4.19
CA ALA A 299 -8.38 1.73 -3.81
C ALA A 299 -9.44 2.37 -4.72
N TRP A 300 -9.44 2.02 -6.02
CA TRP A 300 -10.46 2.44 -6.99
C TRP A 300 -11.87 2.14 -6.47
N PHE A 301 -12.09 0.91 -6.01
CA PHE A 301 -13.40 0.42 -5.61
C PHE A 301 -13.83 0.94 -4.25
N ALA A 302 -12.88 1.04 -3.33
CA ALA A 302 -13.16 1.50 -1.98
C ALA A 302 -13.54 2.99 -1.91
N LYS A 303 -13.00 3.84 -2.79
CA LYS A 303 -13.17 5.29 -2.69
C LYS A 303 -13.78 5.97 -3.92
N TYR A 304 -13.46 5.50 -5.12
CA TYR A 304 -13.75 6.25 -6.34
C TYR A 304 -14.95 5.69 -7.12
N ASN A 305 -15.18 4.37 -7.09
CA ASN A 305 -16.22 3.71 -7.90
C ASN A 305 -17.64 4.20 -7.59
N ASN A 306 -18.02 4.30 -6.31
CA ASN A 306 -19.36 4.78 -5.93
C ASN A 306 -19.64 6.21 -6.40
N ASN A 307 -18.62 7.07 -6.39
CA ASN A 307 -18.76 8.45 -6.84
C ASN A 307 -19.01 8.52 -8.36
N VAL A 308 -18.38 7.62 -9.13
CA VAL A 308 -18.58 7.50 -10.58
C VAL A 308 -19.95 6.91 -10.90
N GLU A 309 -20.37 5.85 -10.20
CA GLU A 309 -21.68 5.22 -10.42
C GLU A 309 -22.85 6.14 -10.09
N ASN A 310 -22.72 6.94 -9.03
CA ASN A 310 -23.73 7.92 -8.63
C ASN A 310 -23.72 9.20 -9.48
N GLY A 311 -22.84 9.29 -10.49
CA GLY A 311 -22.72 10.45 -11.38
C GLY A 311 -22.09 11.70 -10.74
N SER A 312 -21.55 11.59 -9.53
CA SER A 312 -20.92 12.70 -8.79
C SER A 312 -19.51 13.06 -9.26
N SER A 313 -18.82 12.13 -9.94
CA SER A 313 -17.50 12.34 -10.54
C SER A 313 -17.41 11.59 -11.87
N SER A 314 -16.59 12.07 -12.81
CA SER A 314 -16.35 11.35 -14.07
C SER A 314 -15.29 10.27 -13.87
N LEU A 315 -15.39 9.17 -14.64
CA LEU A 315 -14.41 8.07 -14.63
C LEU A 315 -12.98 8.60 -14.87
N ALA A 316 -12.82 9.47 -15.86
CA ALA A 316 -11.52 10.03 -16.23
C ALA A 316 -10.92 10.88 -15.09
N TYR A 317 -11.74 11.69 -14.41
CA TYR A 317 -11.29 12.50 -13.29
C TYR A 317 -10.89 11.63 -12.09
N ALA A 318 -11.72 10.66 -11.73
CA ALA A 318 -11.43 9.72 -10.65
C ALA A 318 -10.14 8.91 -10.89
N LEU A 319 -9.85 8.52 -12.14
CA LEU A 319 -8.61 7.80 -12.48
C LEU A 319 -7.37 8.67 -12.25
N LYS A 320 -7.48 9.97 -12.55
CA LYS A 320 -6.43 10.94 -12.26
C LYS A 320 -6.24 11.16 -10.76
N GLU A 321 -7.31 11.19 -9.98
CA GLU A 321 -7.21 11.27 -8.51
C GLU A 321 -6.50 10.04 -7.94
N LEU A 322 -6.81 8.84 -8.45
CA LEU A 322 -6.12 7.62 -8.06
C LEU A 322 -4.62 7.66 -8.45
N ASP A 323 -4.30 8.15 -9.64
CA ASP A 323 -2.91 8.28 -10.08
C ASP A 323 -2.13 9.31 -9.23
N MET A 324 -2.77 10.41 -8.81
CA MET A 324 -2.20 11.36 -7.85
C MET A 324 -1.92 10.70 -6.49
N ALA A 325 -2.85 9.88 -5.97
CA ALA A 325 -2.63 9.15 -4.72
C ALA A 325 -1.47 8.15 -4.87
N ARG A 326 -1.37 7.45 -6.00
CA ARG A 326 -0.26 6.54 -6.31
C ARG A 326 1.08 7.23 -6.35
N LEU A 327 1.14 8.42 -6.96
CA LEU A 327 2.36 9.21 -7.07
C LEU A 327 2.75 9.87 -5.74
N LEU A 328 1.97 9.70 -4.66
CA LEU A 328 2.14 10.41 -3.38
C LEU A 328 2.01 11.93 -3.55
N GLU A 329 1.15 12.36 -4.47
CA GLU A 329 0.91 13.77 -4.81
C GLU A 329 -0.21 14.42 -3.98
N THR A 330 -1.02 13.62 -3.30
CA THR A 330 -2.10 14.11 -2.44
C THR A 330 -1.56 14.64 -1.12
N PRO A 331 -2.22 15.63 -0.47
CA PRO A 331 -1.76 16.19 0.82
C PRO A 331 -1.62 15.12 1.91
N ILE A 332 -2.48 14.10 1.86
CA ILE A 332 -2.42 12.92 2.73
C ILE A 332 -2.57 11.70 1.83
N THR A 333 -1.63 10.77 1.86
CA THR A 333 -1.75 9.47 1.18
C THR A 333 -1.78 8.35 2.20
N VAL A 334 -2.84 7.55 2.19
CA VAL A 334 -2.88 6.26 2.90
C VAL A 334 -2.55 5.15 1.90
N CYS A 335 -1.47 4.41 2.15
CA CYS A 335 -1.04 3.30 1.28
C CYS A 335 -0.58 2.08 2.09
N THR A 336 -0.24 0.98 1.41
CA THR A 336 0.48 -0.12 2.05
C THR A 336 1.98 0.18 2.08
N ILE A 337 2.71 -0.44 3.03
CA ILE A 337 4.18 -0.34 3.06
C ILE A 337 4.82 -0.88 1.76
N ASP A 338 4.16 -1.83 1.11
CA ASP A 338 4.63 -2.48 -0.11
C ASP A 338 4.83 -1.47 -1.24
N HIS A 339 3.96 -0.45 -1.33
CA HIS A 339 4.08 0.62 -2.32
C HIS A 339 5.37 1.41 -2.16
N LEU A 340 5.75 1.73 -0.91
CA LEU A 340 6.98 2.47 -0.60
C LEU A 340 8.23 1.60 -0.82
N LEU A 341 8.15 0.31 -0.49
CA LEU A 341 9.25 -0.62 -0.72
C LEU A 341 9.47 -0.88 -2.22
N MET A 342 8.39 -1.03 -2.98
CA MET A 342 8.45 -1.24 -4.42
C MET A 342 9.03 -0.03 -5.15
N SER A 343 8.75 1.20 -4.71
CA SER A 343 9.32 2.40 -5.33
C SER A 343 10.84 2.48 -5.19
N LEU A 344 11.43 1.94 -4.13
CA LEU A 344 12.88 1.86 -3.95
C LEU A 344 13.57 0.92 -4.97
N THR A 345 12.83 0.06 -5.67
CA THR A 345 13.43 -0.79 -6.72
C THR A 345 13.82 0.01 -7.96
N LEU A 346 13.22 1.19 -8.17
CA LEU A 346 13.43 2.05 -9.35
C LEU A 346 13.30 1.32 -10.70
N THR A 347 12.50 0.26 -10.74
CA THR A 347 12.22 -0.52 -11.95
C THR A 347 11.31 0.24 -12.93
N ARG A 348 10.47 1.15 -12.43
CA ARG A 348 9.55 1.97 -13.23
C ARG A 348 9.94 3.45 -13.23
N GLU A 349 9.52 4.16 -14.27
CA GLU A 349 9.83 5.59 -14.43
C GLU A 349 9.19 6.45 -13.34
N ASP A 350 7.94 6.13 -12.98
CA ASP A 350 7.20 6.84 -11.95
C ASP A 350 7.76 6.64 -10.54
N HIS A 351 8.61 5.63 -10.30
CA HIS A 351 9.26 5.42 -9.01
C HIS A 351 10.18 6.58 -8.63
N HIS A 352 10.77 7.28 -9.60
CA HIS A 352 11.60 8.47 -9.35
C HIS A 352 10.76 9.61 -8.73
N LEU A 353 9.58 9.90 -9.29
CA LEU A 353 8.68 10.90 -8.72
C LEU A 353 8.13 10.45 -7.35
N ILE A 354 7.76 9.17 -7.21
CA ILE A 354 7.29 8.62 -5.92
C ILE A 354 8.37 8.78 -4.84
N ASN A 355 9.64 8.46 -5.14
CA ASN A 355 10.74 8.60 -4.21
C ASN A 355 11.01 10.06 -3.86
N PHE A 356 10.96 10.98 -4.83
CA PHE A 356 11.09 12.41 -4.56
C PHE A 356 9.96 12.94 -3.68
N ASN A 357 8.72 12.51 -3.91
CA ASN A 357 7.58 12.89 -3.08
C ASN A 357 7.68 12.31 -1.67
N MET A 358 8.09 11.04 -1.56
CA MET A 358 8.38 10.41 -0.28
C MET A 358 9.49 11.15 0.49
N ALA A 359 10.55 11.57 -0.20
CA ALA A 359 11.65 12.34 0.38
C ALA A 359 11.23 13.72 0.92
N ASN A 360 10.13 14.29 0.42
CA ASN A 360 9.61 15.60 0.86
C ASN A 360 8.29 15.50 1.68
N SER A 361 7.93 14.28 2.07
CA SER A 361 6.79 14.01 2.94
C SER A 361 7.24 13.73 4.38
N CYS A 362 6.29 13.70 5.31
CA CYS A 362 6.46 13.04 6.60
C CYS A 362 5.79 11.66 6.55
N LEU A 363 6.42 10.64 7.14
CA LEU A 363 5.96 9.26 7.05
C LEU A 363 5.48 8.75 8.39
N VAL A 364 4.30 8.13 8.39
CA VAL A 364 3.75 7.40 9.53
C VAL A 364 3.68 5.92 9.16
N ILE A 365 4.29 5.06 9.97
CA ILE A 365 4.13 3.61 9.87
C ILE A 365 3.28 3.16 11.06
N ASP A 366 2.02 2.81 10.82
CA ASP A 366 1.11 2.32 11.86
C ASP A 366 1.10 0.79 11.90
N GLU A 367 0.85 0.24 13.09
CA GLU A 367 0.85 -1.20 13.38
C GLU A 367 2.15 -1.90 12.92
N ALA A 368 3.30 -1.28 13.20
CA ALA A 368 4.61 -1.78 12.78
C ALA A 368 4.99 -3.15 13.40
N ASP A 369 4.36 -3.57 14.49
CA ASP A 369 4.45 -4.92 15.06
C ASP A 369 3.82 -6.00 14.17
N PHE A 370 3.01 -5.62 13.18
CA PHE A 370 2.41 -6.57 12.26
C PHE A 370 3.43 -7.20 11.29
N TYR A 371 4.54 -6.52 11.01
CA TYR A 371 5.50 -6.98 10.00
C TYR A 371 6.37 -8.12 10.52
N ASP A 372 6.53 -9.15 9.68
CA ASP A 372 7.45 -10.26 9.92
C ASP A 372 8.92 -9.81 9.79
N ASP A 373 9.85 -10.71 10.11
CA ASP A 373 11.29 -10.42 10.03
C ASP A 373 11.73 -10.05 8.61
N PHE A 374 11.08 -10.63 7.61
CA PHE A 374 11.33 -10.39 6.19
C PHE A 374 10.99 -8.95 5.78
N THR A 375 9.77 -8.50 6.05
CA THR A 375 9.34 -7.13 5.74
C THR A 375 10.06 -6.11 6.64
N GLN A 376 10.36 -6.44 7.90
CA GLN A 376 11.16 -5.57 8.78
C GLN A 376 12.57 -5.30 8.23
N ALA A 377 13.22 -6.29 7.60
CA ALA A 377 14.51 -6.08 6.95
C ALA A 377 14.42 -5.07 5.78
N ASN A 378 13.35 -5.15 4.98
CA ASN A 378 13.06 -4.16 3.93
C ASN A 378 12.76 -2.78 4.51
N ILE A 379 11.98 -2.69 5.61
CA ILE A 379 11.67 -1.43 6.30
C ILE A 379 12.95 -0.79 6.85
N ASN A 380 13.89 -1.55 7.38
CA ASN A 380 15.18 -1.01 7.80
C ASN A 380 15.95 -0.34 6.65
N PHE A 381 15.93 -0.94 5.46
CA PHE A 381 16.54 -0.32 4.28
C PHE A 381 15.80 0.95 3.87
N LEU A 382 14.46 0.93 3.86
CA LEU A 382 13.64 2.12 3.64
C LEU A 382 14.00 3.25 4.61
N LEU A 383 14.01 2.97 5.92
CA LEU A 383 14.38 3.95 6.95
C LEU A 383 15.81 4.50 6.74
N THR A 384 16.73 3.69 6.23
CA THR A 384 18.09 4.13 5.92
C THR A 384 18.10 5.18 4.81
N ILE A 385 17.37 4.94 3.72
CA ILE A 385 17.23 5.91 2.64
C ILE A 385 16.50 7.18 3.11
N LEU A 386 15.44 7.03 3.89
CA LEU A 386 14.68 8.15 4.45
C LEU A 386 15.55 9.02 5.38
N SER A 387 16.47 8.41 6.14
CA SER A 387 17.43 9.13 6.99
C SER A 387 18.36 10.01 6.17
N TYR A 388 18.92 9.50 5.06
CA TYR A 388 19.74 10.29 4.14
C TYR A 388 18.97 11.45 3.49
N TRP A 389 17.67 11.26 3.26
CA TRP A 389 16.80 12.32 2.77
C TRP A 389 16.24 13.21 3.88
N HIS A 390 16.59 13.02 5.15
CA HIS A 390 16.08 13.79 6.29
C HIS A 390 14.55 13.82 6.35
N VAL A 391 13.90 12.67 6.16
CA VAL A 391 12.44 12.54 6.25
C VAL A 391 12.03 12.37 7.72
N PRO A 392 11.09 13.16 8.25
CA PRO A 392 10.51 12.88 9.57
C PRO A 392 9.69 11.59 9.53
N VAL A 393 9.89 10.70 10.50
CA VAL A 393 9.19 9.42 10.59
C VAL A 393 8.55 9.25 11.97
N LEU A 394 7.31 8.78 12.00
CA LEU A 394 6.59 8.36 13.19
C LEU A 394 6.22 6.88 13.05
N ILE A 395 6.70 6.03 13.96
CA ILE A 395 6.33 4.62 14.03
C ILE A 395 5.44 4.43 15.25
N MET A 396 4.24 3.91 15.03
CA MET A 396 3.27 3.65 16.10
C MET A 396 2.81 2.21 16.09
N SER A 397 2.68 1.62 17.28
CA SER A 397 2.07 0.29 17.43
C SER A 397 1.70 0.00 18.89
N ALA A 398 0.80 -0.96 19.10
CA ALA A 398 0.43 -1.41 20.44
C ALA A 398 1.53 -2.23 21.12
N SER A 399 2.37 -2.94 20.35
CA SER A 399 3.33 -3.91 20.89
C SER A 399 4.71 -3.84 20.24
N LEU A 400 5.28 -2.63 20.12
CA LEU A 400 6.69 -2.45 19.75
C LEU A 400 7.60 -2.96 20.88
N PRO A 401 8.51 -3.93 20.68
CA PRO A 401 9.50 -4.32 21.69
C PRO A 401 10.71 -3.36 21.72
N GLU A 402 11.38 -3.23 22.86
CA GLU A 402 12.52 -2.32 23.06
C GLU A 402 13.71 -2.67 22.15
N SER A 403 13.82 -3.93 21.69
CA SER A 403 14.86 -4.37 20.77
C SER A 403 14.83 -3.67 19.41
N VAL A 404 13.67 -3.12 18.99
CA VAL A 404 13.58 -2.34 17.74
C VAL A 404 14.42 -1.06 17.78
N ILE A 405 14.67 -0.51 18.98
CA ILE A 405 15.50 0.70 19.14
C ILE A 405 16.90 0.46 18.56
N ARG A 406 17.51 -0.71 18.84
CA ARG A 406 18.83 -1.03 18.30
C ARG A 406 18.78 -1.21 16.77
N SER A 407 17.71 -1.80 16.26
CA SER A 407 17.51 -1.98 14.82
C SER A 407 17.44 -0.64 14.11
N TYR A 408 16.59 0.27 14.58
CA TYR A 408 16.39 1.58 13.97
C TYR A 408 17.54 2.55 14.21
N LYS A 409 18.31 2.43 15.30
CA LYS A 409 19.57 3.18 15.45
C LYS A 409 20.57 2.90 14.33
N LYS A 410 20.55 1.71 13.73
CA LYS A 410 21.48 1.35 12.64
C LYS A 410 21.11 1.98 11.29
N THR A 411 19.91 2.53 11.15
CA THR A 411 19.45 3.13 9.89
C THR A 411 19.93 4.58 9.71
N GLY A 412 20.61 5.15 10.70
CA GLY A 412 21.09 6.54 10.68
C GLY A 412 20.21 7.50 11.48
N TYR A 413 18.99 7.08 11.87
CA TYR A 413 18.16 7.88 12.76
C TYR A 413 18.66 7.89 14.20
N HIS A 414 18.52 9.06 14.84
CA HIS A 414 18.64 9.18 16.28
C HIS A 414 17.35 8.72 16.95
N VAL A 415 17.42 7.58 17.63
CA VAL A 415 16.31 7.03 18.43
C VAL A 415 16.81 6.86 19.85
N THR A 416 16.17 7.47 20.84
CA THR A 416 16.57 7.28 22.25
C THR A 416 15.68 6.24 22.92
N ASP A 417 14.37 6.44 22.85
CA ASP A 417 13.37 5.71 23.62
C ASP A 417 12.08 5.47 22.82
N ILE A 418 11.26 4.53 23.30
CA ILE A 418 9.87 4.37 22.86
C ILE A 418 8.99 5.18 23.81
N LEU A 419 8.26 6.16 23.27
CA LEU A 419 7.36 7.00 24.07
C LEU A 419 6.01 6.31 24.27
N GLU A 420 5.45 6.45 25.46
CA GLU A 420 4.17 5.84 25.80
C GLU A 420 3.52 6.56 26.98
N ASP A 421 2.18 6.59 26.99
CA ASP A 421 1.42 7.09 28.13
C ASP A 421 1.34 5.99 29.20
N LYS A 422 2.11 6.17 30.28
CA LYS A 422 2.24 5.20 31.38
C LYS A 422 1.15 5.31 32.45
N SER A 423 0.20 6.25 32.32
CA SER A 423 -0.79 6.54 33.37
C SER A 423 -1.67 5.34 33.76
N ASP A 424 -1.89 4.38 32.83
CA ASP A 424 -2.82 3.25 32.99
C ASP A 424 -2.10 1.87 32.90
N TYR A 425 -0.79 1.81 33.18
CA TYR A 425 0.02 0.61 32.92
C TYR A 425 -0.23 -0.54 33.88
N ASN A 426 -0.49 -0.22 35.14
CA ASN A 426 -0.67 -1.19 36.21
C ASN A 426 -2.12 -1.65 36.35
N ARG A 427 -3.06 -1.05 35.61
CA ARG A 427 -4.46 -1.49 35.63
C ARG A 427 -4.56 -2.90 35.06
N VAL A 428 -5.19 -3.79 35.81
CA VAL A 428 -5.55 -5.13 35.34
C VAL A 428 -6.57 -4.98 34.20
N ARG A 429 -6.27 -5.57 33.05
CA ARG A 429 -7.15 -5.52 31.86
C ARG A 429 -7.95 -6.79 31.70
N PHE A 430 -7.31 -7.93 31.94
CA PHE A 430 -7.94 -9.25 31.84
C PHE A 430 -7.23 -10.24 32.75
N ALA A 431 -7.87 -11.38 32.97
CA ALA A 431 -7.25 -12.55 33.58
C ALA A 431 -7.23 -13.72 32.58
N ILE A 432 -6.12 -14.45 32.53
CA ILE A 432 -6.07 -15.75 31.86
C ILE A 432 -6.62 -16.79 32.84
N GLU A 433 -7.83 -17.25 32.57
CA GLU A 433 -8.58 -18.20 33.40
C GLU A 433 -8.03 -19.62 33.27
N SER A 434 -7.64 -20.00 32.05
CA SER A 434 -7.03 -21.31 31.80
C SER A 434 -6.23 -21.32 30.50
N ILE A 435 -5.18 -22.15 30.49
CA ILE A 435 -4.39 -22.50 29.31
C ILE A 435 -4.47 -24.02 29.16
N PHE A 436 -4.95 -24.52 28.02
CA PHE A 436 -5.10 -25.97 27.82
C PHE A 436 -5.04 -26.39 26.34
N ASP A 437 -4.68 -27.64 26.11
CA ASP A 437 -4.61 -28.25 24.79
C ASP A 437 -5.98 -28.72 24.30
N TYR A 438 -6.21 -28.67 22.99
CA TYR A 438 -7.36 -29.30 22.36
C TYR A 438 -6.98 -30.02 21.07
N ASN A 439 -7.59 -31.18 20.82
CA ASN A 439 -7.38 -31.99 19.62
C ASN A 439 -8.63 -31.98 18.73
N ILE A 440 -9.81 -31.91 19.34
CA ILE A 440 -11.10 -31.87 18.66
C ILE A 440 -11.96 -30.74 19.22
N LEU A 441 -12.96 -30.27 18.46
CA LEU A 441 -13.76 -29.12 18.86
C LEU A 441 -14.57 -29.34 20.14
N SER A 442 -14.98 -30.58 20.43
CA SER A 442 -15.71 -30.90 21.68
C SER A 442 -14.87 -30.70 22.94
N ASP A 443 -13.54 -30.68 22.84
CA ASP A 443 -12.66 -30.33 23.97
C ASP A 443 -12.88 -28.87 24.41
N LEU A 444 -13.46 -28.03 23.55
CA LEU A 444 -13.79 -26.63 23.81
C LEU A 444 -15.20 -26.44 24.39
N ASP A 445 -15.98 -27.50 24.59
CA ASP A 445 -17.39 -27.41 24.99
C ASP A 445 -17.61 -26.56 26.23
N ARG A 446 -16.76 -26.74 27.26
CA ARG A 446 -16.86 -25.98 28.50
C ARG A 446 -16.75 -24.47 28.29
N VAL A 447 -15.85 -24.03 27.39
CA VAL A 447 -15.67 -22.59 27.12
C VAL A 447 -16.71 -22.07 26.13
N ILE A 448 -17.22 -22.91 25.23
CA ILE A 448 -18.32 -22.56 24.32
C ILE A 448 -19.61 -22.35 25.11
N GLU A 449 -19.96 -23.26 26.01
CA GLU A 449 -21.15 -23.16 26.86
C GLU A 449 -21.11 -21.90 27.72
N LYS A 450 -19.96 -21.63 28.36
CA LYS A 450 -19.76 -20.39 29.12
C LYS A 450 -19.87 -19.13 28.25
N ALA A 451 -19.37 -19.17 27.01
CA ALA A 451 -19.51 -18.05 26.07
C ALA A 451 -20.99 -17.81 25.70
N ILE A 452 -21.76 -18.87 25.47
CA ILE A 452 -23.20 -18.78 25.19
C ILE A 452 -23.95 -18.20 26.41
N GLU A 453 -23.66 -18.68 27.62
CA GLU A 453 -24.24 -18.17 28.86
C GLU A 453 -23.91 -16.71 29.12
N SER A 454 -22.69 -16.28 28.81
CA SER A 454 -22.25 -14.88 28.97
C SER A 454 -22.94 -13.91 28.01
N GLY A 455 -23.52 -14.41 26.91
CA GLY A 455 -24.19 -13.62 25.88
C GLY A 455 -23.28 -12.78 24.99
N ASN A 456 -21.97 -12.67 25.27
CA ASN A 456 -21.02 -12.03 24.38
C ASN A 456 -19.61 -12.61 24.49
N ALA A 457 -19.02 -13.02 23.37
CA ALA A 457 -17.66 -13.56 23.35
C ALA A 457 -16.96 -13.35 22.01
N ILE A 458 -15.62 -13.37 22.05
CA ILE A 458 -14.77 -13.39 20.85
C ILE A 458 -13.91 -14.67 20.85
N PHE A 459 -13.93 -15.40 19.74
CA PHE A 459 -13.06 -16.55 19.49
C PHE A 459 -12.04 -16.19 18.41
N TYR A 460 -10.74 -16.24 18.70
CA TYR A 460 -9.68 -16.04 17.72
C TYR A 460 -9.03 -17.36 17.33
N MET A 461 -9.26 -17.83 16.11
CA MET A 461 -8.65 -19.03 15.54
C MET A 461 -7.50 -18.64 14.60
N ASN A 462 -6.39 -19.38 14.63
CA ASN A 462 -5.22 -19.04 13.81
C ASN A 462 -5.38 -19.46 12.34
N THR A 463 -6.31 -20.37 12.02
CA THR A 463 -6.55 -20.78 10.63
C THR A 463 -8.01 -20.60 10.24
N VAL A 464 -8.23 -20.26 8.97
CA VAL A 464 -9.57 -20.10 8.40
C VAL A 464 -10.37 -21.39 8.48
N ASP A 465 -9.72 -22.53 8.23
CA ASP A 465 -10.38 -23.85 8.31
C ASP A 465 -10.90 -24.12 9.74
N ASN A 466 -10.11 -23.85 10.78
CA ASN A 466 -10.58 -23.99 12.18
C ASN A 466 -11.70 -23.02 12.51
N ALA A 467 -11.63 -21.76 12.04
CA ALA A 467 -12.67 -20.76 12.25
C ALA A 467 -14.02 -21.20 11.66
N ILE A 468 -14.03 -21.73 10.43
CA ILE A 468 -15.24 -22.26 9.79
C ILE A 468 -15.77 -23.49 10.54
N LYS A 469 -14.89 -24.44 10.92
CA LYS A 469 -15.30 -25.62 11.69
C LYS A 469 -15.94 -25.23 13.03
N LEU A 470 -15.31 -24.32 13.77
CA LEU A 470 -15.84 -23.81 15.03
C LEU A 470 -17.17 -23.08 14.84
N TYR A 471 -17.29 -22.24 13.81
CA TYR A 471 -18.54 -21.53 13.49
C TYR A 471 -19.70 -22.49 13.33
N ARG A 472 -19.56 -23.50 12.47
CA ARG A 472 -20.59 -24.52 12.27
C ARG A 472 -20.94 -25.26 13.56
N TYR A 473 -19.92 -25.58 14.36
CA TYR A 473 -20.09 -26.28 15.63
C TYR A 473 -20.87 -25.45 16.66
N VAL A 474 -20.53 -24.17 16.80
CA VAL A 474 -21.19 -23.25 17.73
C VAL A 474 -22.61 -22.91 17.27
N VAL A 475 -22.84 -22.68 15.98
CA VAL A 475 -24.19 -22.46 15.43
C VAL A 475 -25.11 -23.63 15.79
N LYS A 476 -24.66 -24.87 15.55
CA LYS A 476 -25.42 -26.06 15.90
C LYS A 476 -25.73 -26.14 17.39
N LYS A 477 -24.75 -25.88 18.27
CA LYS A 477 -24.98 -25.87 19.74
C LYS A 477 -25.98 -24.81 20.18
N VAL A 478 -25.95 -23.63 19.57
CA VAL A 478 -26.86 -22.51 19.88
C VAL A 478 -28.29 -22.83 19.43
N GLU A 479 -28.44 -23.42 18.24
CA GLU A 479 -29.72 -23.90 17.71
C GLU A 479 -30.31 -25.03 18.56
N ASP A 480 -29.51 -26.05 18.89
CA ASP A 480 -29.91 -27.18 19.75
C ASP A 480 -30.30 -26.71 21.16
N GLY A 481 -29.66 -25.66 21.67
CA GLY A 481 -29.95 -25.02 22.96
C GLY A 481 -31.13 -24.04 22.95
N GLY A 482 -31.75 -23.77 21.80
CA GLY A 482 -32.88 -22.84 21.67
C GLY A 482 -32.54 -21.36 21.88
N SER A 483 -31.25 -21.00 21.83
CA SER A 483 -30.79 -19.62 21.99
C SER A 483 -30.85 -18.87 20.66
N ARG A 484 -31.09 -17.55 20.70
CA ARG A 484 -31.10 -16.66 19.53
C ARG A 484 -29.83 -15.82 19.40
N LEU A 485 -28.75 -16.27 20.04
CA LEU A 485 -27.49 -15.53 20.10
C LEU A 485 -26.86 -15.47 18.69
N PRO A 486 -26.57 -14.27 18.15
CA PRO A 486 -25.99 -14.16 16.82
C PRO A 486 -24.55 -14.67 16.81
N ILE A 487 -24.23 -15.53 15.84
CA ILE A 487 -22.88 -16.07 15.64
C ILE A 487 -22.33 -15.48 14.36
N LEU A 488 -21.16 -14.84 14.44
CA LEU A 488 -20.59 -14.04 13.36
C LEU A 488 -19.20 -14.58 13.01
N LEU A 489 -18.96 -14.94 11.74
CA LEU A 489 -17.66 -15.40 11.26
C LEU A 489 -16.98 -14.32 10.42
N TYR A 490 -15.69 -14.08 10.65
CA TYR A 490 -14.91 -13.12 9.86
C TYR A 490 -13.46 -13.56 9.62
N HIS A 491 -13.09 -13.64 8.34
CA HIS A 491 -11.78 -14.09 7.88
C HIS A 491 -11.43 -13.63 6.46
N SER A 492 -10.22 -13.91 5.98
CA SER A 492 -9.72 -13.42 4.69
C SER A 492 -10.42 -14.00 3.44
N ARG A 493 -11.06 -15.17 3.52
CA ARG A 493 -11.71 -15.86 2.38
C ARG A 493 -13.12 -15.36 2.00
N PHE A 494 -13.44 -14.11 2.36
CA PHE A 494 -14.61 -13.37 1.87
C PHE A 494 -14.19 -12.39 0.78
N THR A 495 -15.10 -12.01 -0.12
CA THR A 495 -14.88 -10.86 -1.02
C THR A 495 -14.71 -9.58 -0.20
N GLU A 496 -14.11 -8.54 -0.78
CA GLU A 496 -13.98 -7.24 -0.09
C GLU A 496 -15.34 -6.63 0.27
N LEU A 497 -16.36 -6.82 -0.58
CA LEU A 497 -17.72 -6.38 -0.30
C LEU A 497 -18.34 -7.13 0.89
N ASP A 498 -18.16 -8.45 0.93
CA ASP A 498 -18.69 -9.27 2.03
C ASP A 498 -17.95 -9.03 3.34
N LYS A 499 -16.63 -8.74 3.30
CA LYS A 499 -15.90 -8.30 4.50
C LYS A 499 -16.51 -7.05 5.11
N LEU A 500 -16.82 -6.05 4.30
CA LEU A 500 -17.46 -4.81 4.76
C LEU A 500 -18.84 -5.09 5.37
N ASN A 501 -19.64 -5.98 4.75
CA ASN A 501 -20.92 -6.42 5.32
C ASN A 501 -20.74 -7.12 6.68
N LYS A 502 -19.75 -8.03 6.79
CA LYS A 502 -19.44 -8.74 8.04
C LYS A 502 -18.95 -7.81 9.14
N GLU A 503 -18.16 -6.80 8.81
CA GLU A 503 -17.75 -5.77 9.77
C GLU A 503 -18.93 -4.97 10.30
N ASN A 504 -19.85 -4.56 9.42
CA ASN A 504 -21.06 -3.86 9.85
C ASN A 504 -21.91 -4.73 10.78
N GLN A 505 -22.00 -6.05 10.53
CA GLN A 505 -22.65 -7.00 11.44
C GLN A 505 -21.93 -7.08 12.79
N LEU A 506 -20.60 -7.20 12.79
CA LEU A 506 -19.77 -7.22 14.01
C LEU A 506 -19.92 -5.93 14.82
N LEU A 507 -19.90 -4.77 14.17
CA LEU A 507 -20.08 -3.47 14.82
C LEU A 507 -21.50 -3.31 15.38
N SER A 508 -22.51 -3.80 14.67
CA SER A 508 -23.90 -3.77 15.15
C SER A 508 -24.11 -4.67 16.37
N ALA A 509 -23.40 -5.79 16.45
CA ALA A 509 -23.52 -6.76 17.54
C ALA A 509 -22.64 -6.45 18.76
N LEU A 510 -21.38 -6.04 18.54
CA LEU A 510 -20.35 -5.92 19.58
C LEU A 510 -19.63 -4.56 19.56
N GLY A 511 -20.06 -3.61 18.72
CA GLY A 511 -19.45 -2.29 18.58
C GLY A 511 -19.83 -1.32 19.70
N LYS A 512 -19.19 -0.16 19.71
CA LYS A 512 -19.35 0.86 20.76
C LYS A 512 -20.81 1.26 20.98
N ASP A 513 -21.54 1.52 19.90
CA ASP A 513 -22.94 1.96 19.96
C ASP A 513 -23.86 0.86 20.53
N ALA A 514 -23.61 -0.41 20.16
CA ALA A 514 -24.33 -1.56 20.71
C ALA A 514 -24.15 -1.66 22.23
N TRP A 515 -22.91 -1.47 22.71
CA TRP A 515 -22.60 -1.46 24.14
C TRP A 515 -23.24 -0.28 24.88
N GLN A 516 -23.18 0.92 24.31
CA GLN A 516 -23.79 2.11 24.92
C GLN A 516 -25.31 2.02 25.03
N ASN A 517 -25.96 1.35 24.08
CA ASN A 517 -27.41 1.14 24.08
C ASN A 517 -27.85 -0.12 24.83
N GLY A 518 -26.93 -0.87 25.44
CA GLY A 518 -27.24 -2.12 26.15
C GLY A 518 -27.74 -3.26 25.25
N MET A 519 -27.45 -3.19 23.94
CA MET A 519 -27.86 -4.17 22.92
C MET A 519 -26.71 -5.12 22.52
N ALA A 520 -25.52 -4.95 23.11
CA ALA A 520 -24.36 -5.76 22.77
C ALA A 520 -24.60 -7.24 23.08
N GLY A 521 -24.43 -8.10 22.08
CA GLY A 521 -24.65 -9.53 22.21
C GLY A 521 -24.22 -10.28 20.95
N GLY A 522 -23.64 -11.46 21.15
CA GLY A 522 -23.20 -12.33 20.06
C GLY A 522 -21.84 -12.98 20.29
N ILE A 523 -21.57 -14.02 19.51
CA ILE A 523 -20.26 -14.68 19.47
C ILE A 523 -19.59 -14.37 18.15
N ALA A 524 -18.47 -13.65 18.20
CA ALA A 524 -17.65 -13.37 17.02
C ALA A 524 -16.52 -14.40 16.92
N ILE A 525 -16.42 -15.09 15.80
CA ILE A 525 -15.35 -16.04 15.46
C ILE A 525 -14.48 -15.39 14.40
N LEU A 526 -13.24 -15.09 14.76
CA LEU A 526 -12.32 -14.25 14.00
C LEU A 526 -11.02 -15.01 13.71
N THR A 527 -10.36 -14.61 12.62
CA THR A 527 -8.95 -14.93 12.36
C THR A 527 -8.10 -13.66 12.51
N GLN A 528 -6.85 -13.67 12.05
CA GLN A 528 -5.92 -12.54 12.21
C GLN A 528 -6.44 -11.23 11.61
N ILE A 529 -7.28 -11.28 10.57
CA ILE A 529 -7.89 -10.08 9.99
C ILE A 529 -8.74 -9.30 11.01
N GLY A 530 -9.32 -9.98 12.00
CA GLY A 530 -10.09 -9.36 13.08
C GLY A 530 -9.24 -8.76 14.20
N GLU A 531 -7.92 -8.90 14.18
CA GLU A 531 -7.00 -8.27 15.16
C GLU A 531 -6.92 -6.75 14.93
N MET A 532 -7.12 -6.32 13.68
CA MET A 532 -6.90 -4.96 13.21
C MET A 532 -8.20 -4.27 12.83
N SER A 533 -8.24 -2.94 12.97
CA SER A 533 -9.28 -2.05 12.38
C SER A 533 -10.76 -2.28 12.75
N ILE A 534 -11.13 -3.32 13.49
CA ILE A 534 -12.51 -3.53 13.97
C ILE A 534 -12.65 -3.07 15.43
N ASN A 535 -13.56 -2.11 15.65
CA ASN A 535 -13.81 -1.51 16.97
C ASN A 535 -14.95 -2.22 17.72
N ILE A 536 -14.68 -3.45 18.18
CA ILE A 536 -15.61 -4.29 18.95
C ILE A 536 -15.10 -4.56 20.37
N SER A 537 -16.00 -5.00 21.25
CA SER A 537 -15.70 -5.40 22.62
C SER A 537 -16.48 -6.65 23.03
N ALA A 538 -15.86 -7.51 23.84
CA ALA A 538 -16.53 -8.61 24.55
C ALA A 538 -15.96 -8.76 25.96
N ASP A 539 -16.75 -9.32 26.88
CA ASP A 539 -16.35 -9.61 28.26
C ASP A 539 -15.55 -10.92 28.36
N MET A 540 -15.77 -11.85 27.42
CA MET A 540 -15.07 -13.14 27.33
C MET A 540 -14.35 -13.30 25.99
N MET A 541 -13.17 -13.93 26.02
CA MET A 541 -12.39 -14.27 24.83
C MET A 541 -11.79 -15.66 24.93
N VAL A 542 -11.83 -16.39 23.82
CA VAL A 542 -11.08 -17.64 23.64
C VAL A 542 -10.10 -17.41 22.49
N SER A 543 -8.80 -17.55 22.74
CA SER A 543 -7.79 -17.36 21.69
C SER A 543 -6.99 -18.65 21.54
N GLU A 544 -6.85 -19.14 20.30
CA GLU A 544 -5.75 -20.05 19.99
C GLU A 544 -4.42 -19.36 20.36
N ILE A 545 -3.47 -20.13 20.87
CA ILE A 545 -2.15 -19.63 21.25
C ILE A 545 -1.46 -18.96 20.05
N CYS A 546 -0.87 -17.81 20.29
CA CYS A 546 -0.16 -17.02 19.29
C CYS A 546 1.03 -16.29 19.96
N PRO A 547 1.95 -15.72 19.17
CA PRO A 547 2.98 -14.82 19.68
C PRO A 547 2.38 -13.67 20.52
N ILE A 548 3.11 -13.23 21.55
CA ILE A 548 2.62 -12.29 22.58
C ILE A 548 2.19 -10.91 22.03
N ASP A 549 2.84 -10.43 20.98
CA ASP A 549 2.45 -9.24 20.21
C ASP A 549 1.01 -9.37 19.70
N ARG A 550 0.67 -10.51 19.09
CA ARG A 550 -0.68 -10.80 18.58
C ARG A 550 -1.68 -11.00 19.69
N LEU A 551 -1.30 -11.72 20.75
CA LEU A 551 -2.18 -11.90 21.90
C LEU A 551 -2.54 -10.55 22.56
N THR A 552 -1.57 -9.63 22.63
CA THR A 552 -1.78 -8.26 23.14
C THR A 552 -2.79 -7.49 22.28
N GLN A 553 -2.72 -7.62 20.95
CA GLN A 553 -3.69 -7.01 20.03
C GLN A 553 -5.10 -7.60 20.19
N ARG A 554 -5.20 -8.94 20.27
CA ARG A 554 -6.46 -9.67 20.51
C ARG A 554 -7.09 -9.24 21.82
N ALA A 555 -6.33 -9.28 22.92
CA ALA A 555 -6.77 -8.88 24.25
C ALA A 555 -7.17 -7.40 24.33
N GLY A 556 -6.71 -6.54 23.42
CA GLY A 556 -7.18 -5.16 23.28
C GLY A 556 -8.68 -5.02 22.90
N ARG A 557 -9.38 -6.13 22.63
CA ARG A 557 -10.83 -6.21 22.43
C ARG A 557 -11.59 -6.75 23.64
N LEU A 558 -10.91 -7.18 24.71
CA LEU A 558 -11.56 -7.54 25.96
C LEU A 558 -11.95 -6.28 26.75
N CYS A 559 -13.20 -6.20 27.18
CA CYS A 559 -13.78 -5.11 27.97
C CYS A 559 -13.35 -3.70 27.49
N ARG A 560 -13.22 -3.53 26.18
CA ARG A 560 -12.61 -2.36 25.54
C ARG A 560 -13.36 -1.06 25.85
N PHE A 561 -14.69 -1.12 25.98
CA PHE A 561 -15.54 0.04 26.23
C PHE A 561 -15.88 0.26 27.71
N ASP A 562 -15.40 -0.60 28.61
CA ASP A 562 -15.59 -0.47 30.05
C ASP A 562 -14.28 -0.76 30.80
N ALA A 563 -13.56 0.32 31.13
CA ALA A 563 -12.28 0.26 31.82
C ALA A 563 -12.36 -0.30 33.26
N LYS A 564 -13.56 -0.47 33.83
CA LYS A 564 -13.75 -1.00 35.20
C LYS A 564 -13.86 -2.52 35.22
N LYS A 565 -14.19 -3.14 34.09
CA LYS A 565 -14.29 -4.60 33.98
C LYS A 565 -12.92 -5.23 33.73
N ILE A 566 -12.76 -6.45 34.25
CA ILE A 566 -11.63 -7.32 33.96
C ILE A 566 -12.14 -8.40 33.00
N GLY A 567 -11.57 -8.46 31.80
CA GLY A 567 -11.96 -9.45 30.80
C GLY A 567 -11.52 -10.87 31.16
N GLN A 568 -12.27 -11.87 30.70
CA GLN A 568 -11.94 -13.29 30.90
C GLN A 568 -11.32 -13.88 29.63
N LEU A 569 -10.04 -14.27 29.70
CA LEU A 569 -9.31 -14.87 28.58
C LEU A 569 -9.07 -16.37 28.80
N TYR A 570 -9.37 -17.17 27.81
CA TYR A 570 -9.04 -18.59 27.73
C TYR A 570 -8.06 -18.78 26.57
N VAL A 571 -6.89 -19.34 26.86
CA VAL A 571 -5.89 -19.64 25.83
C VAL A 571 -5.96 -21.12 25.50
N VAL A 572 -6.17 -21.45 24.23
CA VAL A 572 -6.30 -22.83 23.76
C VAL A 572 -5.15 -23.18 22.82
N CYS A 573 -4.56 -24.36 23.01
CA CYS A 573 -3.39 -24.80 22.26
C CYS A 573 -3.81 -25.92 21.29
N PRO A 574 -3.93 -25.63 19.97
CA PRO A 574 -4.34 -26.63 18.99
C PRO A 574 -3.27 -27.70 18.85
N GLN A 575 -3.68 -28.96 18.90
CA GLN A 575 -2.78 -30.11 18.77
C GLN A 575 -3.01 -30.85 17.44
N LYS A 576 -1.92 -31.32 16.82
CA LYS A 576 -1.96 -32.23 15.66
C LYS A 576 -0.95 -33.35 15.88
N LYS A 577 -1.44 -34.60 15.96
CA LYS A 577 -0.62 -35.77 16.32
C LYS A 577 0.17 -35.54 17.63
N SER A 578 -0.51 -35.02 18.65
CA SER A 578 0.03 -34.73 19.99
C SER A 578 1.18 -33.73 20.03
N ASN A 579 1.33 -32.89 19.00
CA ASN A 579 2.25 -31.76 18.97
C ASN A 579 1.47 -30.48 18.70
N LEU A 580 1.95 -29.36 19.25
CA LEU A 580 1.38 -28.05 18.99
C LEU A 580 1.31 -27.81 17.49
N TYR A 581 0.15 -27.40 17.00
CA TYR A 581 -0.07 -26.98 15.63
C TYR A 581 0.17 -25.47 15.53
N PRO A 582 1.33 -25.01 15.04
CA PRO A 582 1.76 -23.63 15.22
C PRO A 582 1.30 -22.71 14.09
N ALA A 583 0.61 -23.23 13.06
CA ALA A 583 0.26 -22.45 11.88
C ALA A 583 -0.63 -21.24 12.27
N PRO A 584 -0.38 -20.04 11.72
CA PRO A 584 0.63 -19.70 10.71
C PRO A 584 2.01 -19.31 11.29
N TYR A 585 2.17 -19.32 12.60
CA TYR A 585 3.39 -18.94 13.32
C TYR A 585 4.44 -20.05 13.37
N GLY A 586 4.57 -20.81 12.27
CA GLY A 586 5.48 -21.92 12.16
C GLY A 586 5.50 -22.48 10.74
N SER A 587 6.45 -23.35 10.47
CA SER A 587 6.64 -23.97 9.17
C SER A 587 6.58 -25.49 9.25
N TYR A 588 6.09 -26.13 8.20
CA TYR A 588 6.08 -27.59 8.12
C TYR A 588 7.43 -28.11 7.61
N ASP A 589 8.14 -28.86 8.45
CA ASP A 589 9.37 -29.52 8.03
C ASP A 589 9.02 -30.78 7.22
N ARG A 590 9.26 -30.73 5.91
CA ARG A 590 8.98 -31.85 5.01
C ARG A 590 9.87 -33.07 5.26
N LYS A 591 11.07 -32.90 5.82
CA LYS A 591 12.00 -34.00 6.11
C LYS A 591 11.53 -34.77 7.32
N ASP A 592 11.23 -34.05 8.40
CA ASP A 592 10.83 -34.64 9.68
C ASP A 592 9.32 -34.94 9.76
N LYS A 593 8.53 -34.42 8.81
CA LYS A 593 7.05 -34.47 8.79
C LYS A 593 6.40 -33.89 10.06
N ILE A 594 7.05 -32.89 10.64
CA ILE A 594 6.64 -32.24 11.90
C ILE A 594 6.51 -30.74 11.66
N TRP A 595 5.55 -30.11 12.34
CA TRP A 595 5.44 -28.66 12.40
C TRP A 595 6.45 -28.08 13.38
N LYS A 596 7.22 -27.08 12.95
CA LYS A 596 8.14 -26.33 13.81
C LYS A 596 7.60 -24.92 14.03
N SER A 597 7.37 -24.57 15.28
CA SER A 597 6.98 -23.22 15.71
C SER A 597 8.08 -22.19 15.40
N CYS A 598 7.69 -20.93 15.25
CA CYS A 598 8.64 -19.83 15.29
C CYS A 598 9.10 -19.58 16.73
N SER A 599 10.30 -19.00 16.88
CA SER A 599 10.87 -18.74 18.21
C SER A 599 10.00 -17.85 19.09
N ALA A 600 9.26 -16.91 18.50
CA ALA A 600 8.37 -16.01 19.24
C ALA A 600 7.20 -16.78 19.88
N LEU A 601 6.62 -17.75 19.18
CA LEU A 601 5.55 -18.60 19.70
C LEU A 601 6.06 -19.47 20.87
N ASP A 602 7.19 -20.15 20.69
CA ASP A 602 7.74 -21.05 21.73
C ASP A 602 8.06 -20.31 23.04
N LYS A 603 8.66 -19.12 22.94
CA LYS A 603 8.92 -18.27 24.10
C LYS A 603 7.64 -17.75 24.73
N THR A 604 6.62 -17.45 23.93
CA THR A 604 5.31 -17.00 24.44
C THR A 604 4.64 -18.12 25.24
N VAL A 605 4.59 -19.34 24.69
CA VAL A 605 4.07 -20.54 25.39
C VAL A 605 4.76 -20.72 26.73
N SER A 606 6.09 -20.56 26.76
CA SER A 606 6.88 -20.71 27.99
C SER A 606 6.70 -19.59 29.01
N SER A 607 6.21 -18.42 28.59
CA SER A 607 6.10 -17.21 29.43
C SER A 607 4.68 -16.96 29.95
N LEU A 608 3.66 -17.50 29.29
CA LEU A 608 2.27 -17.32 29.72
C LEU A 608 1.93 -18.21 30.91
N VAL A 609 1.27 -17.61 31.89
CA VAL A 609 0.72 -18.27 33.08
C VAL A 609 -0.72 -17.83 33.32
N THR A 610 -1.50 -18.60 34.08
CA THR A 610 -2.83 -18.17 34.52
C THR A 610 -2.71 -17.02 35.54
N GLY A 611 -3.71 -16.14 35.57
CA GLY A 611 -3.74 -14.98 36.47
C GLY A 611 -4.00 -13.65 35.76
N GLU A 612 -3.81 -12.55 36.48
CA GLU A 612 -4.13 -11.18 36.02
C GLU A 612 -3.03 -10.58 35.14
N TYR A 613 -3.44 -9.89 34.08
CA TYR A 613 -2.57 -9.22 33.13
C TYR A 613 -2.86 -7.73 33.04
N SER A 614 -1.81 -6.94 33.26
CA SER A 614 -1.76 -5.51 33.01
C SER A 614 -0.89 -5.20 31.79
N MET A 615 -0.91 -3.97 31.28
CA MET A 615 -0.07 -3.58 30.15
C MET A 615 1.43 -3.75 30.48
N ASN A 616 1.81 -3.45 31.73
CA ASN A 616 3.18 -3.62 32.19
C ASN A 616 3.65 -5.08 32.10
N ILE A 617 2.81 -6.04 32.50
CA ILE A 617 3.13 -7.47 32.39
C ILE A 617 3.30 -7.88 30.92
N LEU A 618 2.39 -7.44 30.05
CA LEU A 618 2.45 -7.76 28.62
C LEU A 618 3.73 -7.23 27.96
N ILE A 619 4.14 -6.00 28.28
CA ILE A 619 5.38 -5.41 27.76
C ILE A 619 6.61 -6.17 28.26
N ASN A 620 6.64 -6.58 29.53
CA ASN A 620 7.74 -7.37 30.06
C ASN A 620 7.89 -8.72 29.34
N ILE A 621 6.77 -9.40 29.06
CA ILE A 621 6.77 -10.65 28.28
C ILE A 621 7.21 -10.37 26.85
N LEU A 622 6.64 -9.35 26.19
CA LEU A 622 7.01 -8.92 24.85
C LEU A 622 8.53 -8.72 24.72
N ASN A 623 9.13 -7.98 25.66
CA ASN A 623 10.57 -7.76 25.66
C ASN A 623 11.40 -9.01 25.90
N SER A 624 10.92 -9.92 26.74
CA SER A 624 11.57 -11.22 26.94
C SER A 624 11.54 -12.07 25.66
N VAL A 625 10.38 -12.11 24.98
CA VAL A 625 10.17 -12.87 23.75
C VAL A 625 11.07 -12.32 22.62
N TYR A 626 11.11 -11.00 22.45
CA TYR A 626 11.83 -10.31 21.37
C TYR A 626 13.20 -9.75 21.77
N ASN A 627 13.81 -10.23 22.87
CA ASN A 627 15.10 -9.74 23.36
C ASN A 627 16.24 -9.96 22.33
N ASP A 628 16.79 -8.87 21.80
CA ASP A 628 18.08 -8.55 21.14
C ASP A 628 18.97 -9.59 20.41
N LYS A 629 18.57 -10.87 20.31
CA LYS A 629 19.45 -11.96 19.84
C LYS A 629 18.99 -12.66 18.56
N ILE A 630 17.90 -12.22 17.94
CA ILE A 630 17.45 -12.85 16.68
C ILE A 630 17.88 -11.95 15.52
N PRO A 631 19.04 -12.22 14.87
CA PRO A 631 19.34 -11.55 13.62
C PRO A 631 18.25 -11.89 12.59
N PHE A 632 18.01 -10.99 11.64
CA PHE A 632 17.18 -11.30 10.49
C PHE A 632 17.61 -12.63 9.88
N THR A 633 16.63 -13.45 9.47
CA THR A 633 16.90 -14.70 8.77
C THR A 633 17.78 -14.43 7.55
N ILE A 634 18.55 -15.44 7.11
CA ILE A 634 19.43 -15.32 5.92
C ILE A 634 18.59 -14.84 4.72
N LYS A 635 17.41 -15.45 4.54
CA LYS A 635 16.45 -15.09 3.50
C LYS A 635 16.01 -13.62 3.56
N ALA A 636 15.67 -13.11 4.75
CA ALA A 636 15.31 -11.70 4.93
C ALA A 636 16.47 -10.74 4.61
N ARG A 637 17.69 -11.09 5.02
CA ARG A 637 18.90 -10.28 4.72
C ARG A 637 19.22 -10.25 3.24
N ASP A 638 19.23 -11.41 2.58
CA ASP A 638 19.54 -11.51 1.16
C ASP A 638 18.50 -10.75 0.32
N ASN A 639 17.22 -10.79 0.72
CA ASN A 639 16.17 -10.00 0.08
C ASN A 639 16.39 -8.49 0.27
N ALA A 640 16.69 -8.03 1.49
CA ALA A 640 16.97 -6.61 1.74
C ALA A 640 18.24 -6.10 1.01
N GLU A 641 19.29 -6.93 0.90
CA GLU A 641 20.47 -6.62 0.08
C GLU A 641 20.14 -6.58 -1.41
N THR A 642 19.17 -7.38 -1.87
CA THR A 642 18.67 -7.31 -3.24
C THR A 642 17.97 -5.96 -3.48
N LEU A 643 17.15 -5.49 -2.53
CA LEU A 643 16.53 -4.16 -2.60
C LEU A 643 17.56 -3.04 -2.64
N ARG A 644 18.59 -3.14 -1.79
CA ARG A 644 19.74 -2.23 -1.79
C ARG A 644 20.41 -2.19 -3.15
N SER A 645 20.67 -3.35 -3.74
CA SER A 645 21.28 -3.46 -5.06
C SER A 645 20.41 -2.81 -6.13
N TYR A 646 19.09 -3.09 -6.13
CA TYR A 646 18.16 -2.44 -7.04
C TYR A 646 18.22 -0.90 -6.95
N PHE A 647 18.15 -0.36 -5.73
CA PHE A 647 18.23 1.09 -5.52
C PHE A 647 19.54 1.68 -6.05
N ILE A 648 20.68 1.02 -5.79
CA ILE A 648 22.00 1.48 -6.24
C ILE A 648 22.12 1.43 -7.77
N TYR A 649 21.81 0.29 -8.40
CA TYR A 649 22.09 0.12 -9.83
C TYR A 649 21.06 0.81 -10.73
N ASN A 650 19.85 1.08 -10.23
CA ASN A 650 18.77 1.69 -11.01
C ASN A 650 18.55 3.18 -10.70
N TRP A 651 19.42 3.80 -9.89
CA TRP A 651 19.23 5.18 -9.40
C TRP A 651 19.00 6.21 -10.51
N LEU A 652 19.63 6.03 -11.68
CA LEU A 652 19.54 6.94 -12.82
C LEU A 652 18.92 6.29 -14.07
N ILE A 653 19.37 5.08 -14.42
CA ILE A 653 18.98 4.37 -15.65
C ILE A 653 18.20 3.12 -15.25
N ARG A 654 16.97 3.00 -15.77
CA ARG A 654 16.10 1.87 -15.45
C ARG A 654 16.61 0.53 -15.99
N PRO A 655 16.32 -0.60 -15.31
CA PRO A 655 16.74 -1.92 -15.75
C PRO A 655 15.94 -2.37 -16.99
N ARG A 656 16.33 -3.52 -17.57
CA ARG A 656 15.56 -4.16 -18.65
C ARG A 656 14.27 -4.82 -18.18
N GLU A 657 14.22 -5.15 -16.90
CA GLU A 657 13.06 -5.74 -16.24
C GLU A 657 11.83 -4.83 -16.37
N LYS A 658 10.65 -5.43 -16.54
CA LYS A 658 9.38 -4.73 -16.60
C LYS A 658 8.52 -5.17 -15.43
N THR A 659 7.98 -4.20 -14.73
CA THR A 659 7.03 -4.35 -13.61
C THR A 659 5.81 -3.49 -13.89
N ASP A 660 4.65 -3.96 -13.46
CA ASP A 660 3.37 -3.28 -13.62
C ASP A 660 3.07 -2.34 -12.44
N LYS A 661 2.02 -1.53 -12.59
CA LYS A 661 1.62 -0.54 -11.57
C LYS A 661 1.15 -1.18 -10.26
N GLU A 662 0.59 -2.39 -10.32
CA GLU A 662 0.01 -3.11 -9.18
C GLU A 662 0.98 -4.09 -8.52
N ASP A 663 2.14 -4.33 -9.13
CA ASP A 663 3.15 -5.24 -8.60
C ASP A 663 3.69 -4.73 -7.26
N ILE A 664 3.88 -5.67 -6.34
CA ILE A 664 4.50 -5.42 -5.02
C ILE A 664 5.89 -6.06 -4.91
N ASP A 665 6.30 -6.81 -5.93
CA ASP A 665 7.52 -7.62 -5.98
C ASP A 665 8.16 -7.50 -7.37
N THR A 666 9.43 -7.90 -7.50
CA THR A 666 10.14 -8.10 -8.78
C THR A 666 10.49 -9.58 -8.98
N ASN A 667 11.19 -9.93 -10.06
CA ASN A 667 11.65 -11.31 -10.27
C ASN A 667 12.62 -11.80 -9.18
N PHE A 668 13.39 -10.89 -8.58
CA PHE A 668 14.46 -11.24 -7.63
C PHE A 668 14.27 -10.67 -6.22
N TRP A 669 13.32 -9.75 -6.04
CA TRP A 669 13.03 -9.11 -4.75
C TRP A 669 11.54 -9.22 -4.42
N LYS A 670 11.22 -9.38 -3.13
CA LYS A 670 9.84 -9.32 -2.65
C LYS A 670 9.67 -8.34 -1.49
N SER A 671 8.52 -7.68 -1.45
CA SER A 671 8.07 -6.87 -0.32
C SER A 671 7.79 -7.73 0.92
N ARG A 672 7.23 -8.93 0.72
CA ARG A 672 6.80 -9.85 1.79
C ARG A 672 7.16 -11.30 1.47
N ASP A 673 7.36 -12.10 2.51
CA ASP A 673 7.55 -13.54 2.36
C ASP A 673 6.20 -14.30 2.41
N ILE A 674 5.34 -14.00 1.43
CA ILE A 674 4.05 -14.68 1.29
C ILE A 674 4.15 -15.69 0.14
N GLU A 675 3.50 -16.83 0.33
CA GLU A 675 3.34 -17.81 -0.74
C GLU A 675 2.62 -17.20 -1.95
N VAL A 676 2.88 -17.74 -3.13
CA VAL A 676 2.26 -17.27 -4.38
C VAL A 676 0.73 -17.32 -4.25
N GLN A 677 0.09 -16.17 -4.47
CA GLN A 677 -1.36 -16.04 -4.46
C GLN A 677 -1.91 -16.15 -5.89
N SER A 678 -3.14 -16.64 -6.02
CA SER A 678 -3.92 -16.60 -7.24
C SER A 678 -5.29 -16.01 -6.96
N PHE A 679 -5.85 -15.29 -7.93
CA PHE A 679 -7.21 -14.78 -7.85
C PHE A 679 -8.21 -15.89 -8.15
N VAL A 680 -9.16 -16.10 -7.24
CA VAL A 680 -10.26 -17.04 -7.42
C VAL A 680 -11.57 -16.28 -7.32
N PHE A 681 -12.40 -16.40 -8.35
CA PHE A 681 -13.69 -15.74 -8.47
C PHE A 681 -14.75 -16.55 -7.73
N VAL A 682 -15.47 -15.92 -6.82
CA VAL A 682 -16.52 -16.56 -6.01
C VAL A 682 -17.81 -16.79 -6.78
N ARG A 683 -17.95 -16.15 -7.94
CA ARG A 683 -19.08 -16.27 -8.86
C ARG A 683 -18.56 -16.28 -10.29
N GLU A 684 -19.24 -17.01 -11.16
CA GLU A 684 -18.97 -16.97 -12.60
C GLU A 684 -19.50 -15.65 -13.20
N PRO A 685 -18.78 -15.04 -14.16
CA PRO A 685 -19.34 -13.90 -14.87
C PRO A 685 -20.56 -14.32 -15.68
N SER A 686 -21.61 -13.49 -15.67
CA SER A 686 -22.86 -13.78 -16.40
C SER A 686 -22.65 -14.01 -17.90
N TYR A 687 -21.57 -13.46 -18.46
CA TYR A 687 -21.12 -13.71 -19.82
C TYR A 687 -19.63 -14.03 -19.82
N PRO A 688 -19.15 -15.00 -20.64
CA PRO A 688 -17.74 -15.33 -20.74
C PRO A 688 -16.94 -14.29 -21.55
N SER A 689 -17.47 -13.08 -21.70
CA SER A 689 -16.83 -12.00 -22.44
C SER A 689 -17.01 -10.64 -21.76
N PHE A 690 -15.93 -9.88 -21.70
CA PHE A 690 -15.85 -8.52 -21.19
C PHE A 690 -15.51 -7.57 -22.33
N ARG A 691 -16.17 -6.40 -22.37
CA ARG A 691 -15.98 -5.39 -23.42
C ARG A 691 -14.54 -4.88 -23.47
N ASN A 692 -13.93 -4.69 -22.30
CA ASN A 692 -12.58 -4.19 -22.14
C ASN A 692 -11.99 -4.64 -20.79
N TYR A 693 -10.69 -4.41 -20.61
CA TYR A 693 -10.00 -4.78 -19.37
C TYR A 693 -10.60 -4.10 -18.14
N SER A 694 -11.05 -2.84 -18.24
CA SER A 694 -11.69 -2.13 -17.13
C SER A 694 -12.96 -2.83 -16.64
N SER A 695 -13.79 -3.35 -17.54
CA SER A 695 -15.00 -4.10 -17.18
C SER A 695 -14.68 -5.44 -16.52
N PHE A 696 -13.63 -6.14 -16.97
CA PHE A 696 -13.14 -7.35 -16.31
C PHE A 696 -12.55 -7.06 -14.93
N TYR A 697 -11.73 -6.02 -14.83
CA TYR A 697 -11.09 -5.62 -13.58
C TYR A 697 -12.12 -5.22 -12.51
N LYS A 698 -13.22 -4.57 -12.90
CA LYS A 698 -14.38 -4.34 -12.03
C LYS A 698 -14.97 -5.64 -11.49
N PHE A 699 -15.26 -6.59 -12.38
CA PHE A 699 -15.78 -7.89 -11.97
C PHE A 699 -14.81 -8.63 -11.03
N LYS A 700 -13.50 -8.57 -11.31
CA LYS A 700 -12.44 -9.11 -10.45
C LYS A 700 -12.46 -8.50 -9.05
N LEU A 701 -12.64 -7.20 -8.89
CA LEU A 701 -12.60 -6.59 -7.57
C LEU A 701 -13.87 -6.80 -6.74
N GLU A 702 -15.00 -6.98 -7.41
CA GLU A 702 -16.27 -7.33 -6.74
C GLU A 702 -16.36 -8.81 -6.38
N ASN A 703 -15.78 -9.70 -7.21
CA ASN A 703 -16.04 -11.13 -7.14
C ASN A 703 -14.81 -12.01 -6.96
N ALA A 704 -13.59 -11.48 -6.94
CA ALA A 704 -12.39 -12.29 -6.71
C ALA A 704 -11.84 -12.15 -5.29
N ILE A 705 -11.25 -13.24 -4.83
CA ILE A 705 -10.45 -13.29 -3.61
C ILE A 705 -9.05 -13.79 -3.94
N GLU A 706 -8.04 -13.33 -3.19
CA GLU A 706 -6.69 -13.87 -3.28
C GLU A 706 -6.58 -15.09 -2.37
N LEU A 707 -6.21 -16.24 -2.96
CA LEU A 707 -5.94 -17.48 -2.24
C LEU A 707 -4.52 -17.98 -2.54
N PRO A 708 -3.82 -18.57 -1.55
CA PRO A 708 -2.58 -19.28 -1.79
C PRO A 708 -2.75 -20.36 -2.88
N LEU A 709 -1.78 -20.45 -3.80
CA LEU A 709 -1.88 -21.36 -4.95
C LEU A 709 -2.12 -22.82 -4.53
N TYR A 710 -1.53 -23.27 -3.42
CA TYR A 710 -1.77 -24.63 -2.91
C TYR A 710 -3.23 -24.86 -2.48
N LEU A 711 -3.94 -23.83 -2.01
CA LEU A 711 -5.38 -23.91 -1.71
C LEU A 711 -6.20 -23.94 -2.99
N VAL A 712 -5.81 -23.18 -4.00
CA VAL A 712 -6.46 -23.24 -5.33
C VAL A 712 -6.30 -24.64 -5.92
N ASP A 713 -5.10 -25.20 -5.89
CA ASP A 713 -4.83 -26.56 -6.35
C ASP A 713 -5.57 -27.62 -5.53
N LYS A 714 -5.68 -27.44 -4.21
CA LYS A 714 -6.53 -28.27 -3.35
C LYS A 714 -8.00 -28.18 -3.79
N GLY A 715 -8.50 -26.98 -4.03
CA GLY A 715 -9.87 -26.75 -4.49
C GLY A 715 -10.15 -27.39 -5.85
N ARG A 716 -9.21 -27.34 -6.79
CA ARG A 716 -9.29 -28.05 -8.08
C ARG A 716 -9.33 -29.57 -7.89
N LYS A 717 -8.46 -30.12 -7.02
CA LYS A 717 -8.43 -31.56 -6.70
C LYS A 717 -9.72 -32.04 -6.02
N LEU A 718 -10.32 -31.21 -5.17
CA LEU A 718 -11.61 -31.50 -4.52
C LEU A 718 -12.81 -31.19 -5.42
N HIS A 719 -12.60 -30.81 -6.69
CA HIS A 719 -13.66 -30.42 -7.63
C HIS A 719 -14.56 -29.29 -7.11
N ARG A 720 -13.96 -28.31 -6.43
CA ARG A 720 -14.64 -27.11 -5.88
C ARG A 720 -14.27 -25.82 -6.60
N ILE A 721 -13.17 -25.84 -7.36
CA ILE A 721 -12.71 -24.72 -8.18
C ILE A 721 -12.51 -25.26 -9.60
N ASP A 722 -13.11 -24.59 -10.57
CA ASP A 722 -12.92 -24.86 -11.99
C ASP A 722 -12.10 -23.74 -12.63
N THR A 723 -11.34 -24.07 -13.67
CA THR A 723 -10.67 -23.08 -14.51
C THR A 723 -11.53 -22.82 -15.76
N LYS A 724 -11.90 -21.57 -15.99
CA LYS A 724 -12.73 -21.13 -17.12
C LYS A 724 -11.98 -20.12 -17.96
N SER A 725 -12.16 -20.20 -19.28
CA SER A 725 -11.60 -19.20 -20.21
C SER A 725 -12.62 -18.09 -20.44
N ILE A 726 -12.19 -16.85 -20.27
CA ILE A 726 -12.96 -15.64 -20.56
C ILE A 726 -12.30 -14.86 -21.69
N LYS A 727 -13.09 -14.09 -22.42
CA LYS A 727 -12.62 -13.16 -23.44
C LYS A 727 -12.64 -11.74 -22.91
N ILE A 728 -11.55 -10.99 -23.07
CA ILE A 728 -11.45 -9.56 -22.69
C ILE A 728 -11.14 -8.74 -23.95
N GLY A 729 -12.06 -7.87 -24.35
CA GLY A 729 -11.96 -7.16 -25.62
C GLY A 729 -12.05 -8.12 -26.82
N GLU A 730 -11.46 -7.73 -27.95
CA GLU A 730 -11.59 -8.50 -29.20
C GLU A 730 -10.64 -9.70 -29.31
N TYR A 731 -9.47 -9.63 -28.65
CA TYR A 731 -8.37 -10.58 -28.88
C TYR A 731 -7.76 -11.22 -27.62
N ASN A 732 -8.06 -10.75 -26.41
CA ASN A 732 -7.45 -11.30 -25.21
C ASN A 732 -8.31 -12.44 -24.64
N ILE A 733 -7.70 -13.60 -24.40
CA ILE A 733 -8.35 -14.74 -23.74
C ILE A 733 -7.55 -15.01 -22.47
N GLU A 734 -8.21 -14.97 -21.32
CA GLU A 734 -7.61 -15.23 -20.02
C GLU A 734 -8.29 -16.42 -19.35
N ASN A 735 -7.53 -17.20 -18.59
CA ASN A 735 -8.06 -18.27 -17.76
C ASN A 735 -8.24 -17.75 -16.34
N ILE A 736 -9.45 -17.89 -15.81
CA ILE A 736 -9.81 -17.52 -14.45
C ILE A 736 -10.19 -18.77 -13.65
N ASP A 737 -9.83 -18.80 -12.37
CA ASP A 737 -10.30 -19.82 -11.44
C ASP A 737 -11.61 -19.38 -10.79
N VAL A 738 -12.64 -20.21 -10.84
CA VAL A 738 -13.98 -19.90 -10.35
C VAL A 738 -14.40 -20.96 -9.33
N VAL A 739 -14.84 -20.51 -8.16
CA VAL A 739 -15.44 -21.37 -7.14
C VAL A 739 -16.78 -21.89 -7.66
N ARG A 740 -17.02 -23.19 -7.54
CA ARG A 740 -18.31 -23.80 -7.89
C ARG A 740 -19.41 -23.35 -6.93
N ASP A 741 -20.63 -23.30 -7.45
CA ASP A 741 -21.82 -22.97 -6.66
C ASP A 741 -21.92 -23.86 -5.40
N GLY A 742 -22.23 -23.22 -4.27
CA GLY A 742 -22.32 -23.86 -2.96
C GLY A 742 -21.01 -23.95 -2.16
N PHE A 743 -19.85 -23.65 -2.77
CA PHE A 743 -18.56 -23.60 -2.05
C PHE A 743 -18.11 -22.19 -1.68
N TYR A 744 -18.87 -21.18 -2.08
CA TYR A 744 -18.89 -19.85 -1.48
C TYR A 744 -20.28 -19.60 -0.90
N LEU A 745 -20.34 -19.23 0.38
CA LEU A 745 -21.58 -18.83 1.05
C LEU A 745 -21.36 -17.48 1.71
N ASP A 746 -22.33 -16.58 1.64
CA ASP A 746 -22.19 -15.21 2.16
C ASP A 746 -21.93 -15.18 3.68
N ASP A 747 -22.25 -16.26 4.40
CA ASP A 747 -22.01 -16.42 5.83
C ASP A 747 -20.73 -17.18 6.20
N ILE A 748 -20.15 -17.96 5.27
CA ILE A 748 -18.97 -18.81 5.51
C ILE A 748 -17.75 -18.41 4.67
N GLY A 749 -17.93 -17.78 3.52
CA GLY A 749 -16.89 -17.49 2.54
C GLY A 749 -16.47 -18.75 1.76
N VAL A 750 -15.27 -18.73 1.17
CA VAL A 750 -14.78 -19.89 0.40
C VAL A 750 -14.42 -21.06 1.32
N ASN A 751 -15.17 -22.17 1.17
CA ASN A 751 -14.99 -23.39 1.93
C ASN A 751 -14.29 -24.51 1.12
N LEU A 752 -13.01 -24.73 1.44
CA LEU A 752 -12.17 -25.79 0.87
C LEU A 752 -11.81 -26.87 1.90
N ILE A 753 -12.61 -27.01 2.95
CA ILE A 753 -12.43 -28.03 3.99
C ILE A 753 -12.92 -29.36 3.44
N ASP A 754 -12.07 -30.38 3.47
CA ASP A 754 -12.47 -31.73 3.11
C ASP A 754 -13.39 -32.28 4.22
N GLU A 755 -14.68 -32.50 3.90
CA GLU A 755 -15.67 -32.99 4.87
C GLU A 755 -15.61 -34.52 5.03
N GLU A 756 -14.99 -35.23 4.08
CA GLU A 756 -14.84 -36.70 4.10
C GLU A 756 -13.43 -37.16 4.54
N GLY A 757 -12.57 -36.24 4.98
CA GLY A 757 -11.12 -36.45 5.00
C GLY A 757 -10.39 -36.20 6.33
N ASP A 758 -10.99 -36.43 7.50
CA ASP A 758 -10.26 -36.43 8.79
C ASP A 758 -9.34 -37.67 8.97
N VAL A 759 -8.94 -38.31 7.86
CA VAL A 759 -7.94 -39.36 7.80
C VAL A 759 -7.00 -39.11 6.63
N PHE A 760 -5.98 -38.27 6.80
CA PHE A 760 -4.78 -38.33 5.94
C PHE A 760 -3.48 -38.11 6.72
N LEU A 761 -2.92 -39.26 7.12
CA LEU A 761 -1.53 -39.72 7.01
C LEU A 761 -0.41 -38.67 6.99
#